data_AF-A0A5E4EI01-F1
#
_entry.id   AF-A0A5E4EI01-F1
#
_cell.length_a   1.000
_cell.length_b   1.000
_cell.length_c   1.000
_cell.angle_alpha   90.00
_cell.angle_beta   90.00
_cell.angle_gamma   90.00
#
_symmetry.space_group_name_H-M   'P 1'
#
loop_
_entity.id
_entity.type
_entity.pdbx_description
1 polymer ?
#
loop_
_entity_poly.entity_id
_entity_poly.type
_entity_poly.pdbx_seq_one_letter_code
_entity_poly.pdbx_strand_id
1 'polypeptide(L)'
;MAGPKGKKQQKRGVDFKKIKRKIGKKLPPAKNATNTEIKSKAIILPEQSVASEKAGLAVNKRGLTLKELLQQTSHYSSKVRKEALLGIKDLFKKYPEELRLHKYAVIEKLRERIGDDDDRVARETLHELFKSVIHAGCKEDNQELFVSLMMPYIFNAMTHLAIDVRLMAFTFLELVIQYHPPSFFLYAEKILQSFEDILRRNQFYLEDKKKLKTALAGLGQCLSLLPCNKREVSSLEKNDAGQRMLHAFEPDLPAKSAGCSVIIPKLKDLVPVLVNCFQDFIPEVQRGSLLDQQSFDCMLSILHSINLAVKFFFYMTDEGKLESRPSQEGLDVTMLTISMTLLKKLLVLFPLNMTNQLSEKDDVEYFGLNAELTEIFLYLSKWISPPAILLEKVLEFLENSLLRKICPDTRIGKALEKREKWKKREKKEKQERQEKQLKHLISLLPFVPKLVSQVPDDWKSRLLQAFTEAFKDCNHVSPLKLACLSIMEEMLVPRQDVLYLDPSVPEIFDFQIAWIRELPMLLILMGDKNPSCSQVVLHLLLRLGQRSLMNSSFAREYDNMQFSLQPFFSNQNDGDSPFVKLPRDSQELSLCCLFYFSHLDSLLLKSIADCCLCPHLEHHVLFRIIEVLHSSYKSGHIQIADHISFLITLLSSFSVFPCTSDKKEFIESDVNISKESDVIILNRKALKSLTRIVQSCLSEMGDNSLVFQMLEKVILEQMSQIPPLDNLCAMLRMLITLDSKATIISQQAFISLGNILPWYLIDIVHCTAEEDKMVPGSICSSACCYYLTPCFVLFDKSHKLLNVVLKTLGSWITKSSLACLTPDQTRYTTEISSKVDAVVSVLQLMHKDDKIWQIISSFKAEIDCILESIIVLQSSKEISMTIEERHMVQCALGRLRTLHSGMQSV
;
A
#
# COMPACT_ATOMS: atom_id res chain seq x y z
N MET A 1 -83.20 51.32 62.67
CA MET A 1 -84.52 50.66 62.65
C MET A 1 -85.43 51.37 61.63
N ALA A 2 -86.33 50.58 61.03
CA ALA A 2 -87.50 50.98 60.26
C ALA A 2 -87.28 51.58 58.84
N GLY A 3 -87.58 50.76 57.82
CA GLY A 3 -88.27 51.27 56.63
C GLY A 3 -89.77 51.46 56.94
N PRO A 4 -90.67 51.64 55.95
CA PRO A 4 -90.51 52.06 54.56
C PRO A 4 -91.41 53.28 54.23
N LYS A 5 -91.45 53.76 52.97
CA LYS A 5 -92.71 54.09 52.25
C LYS A 5 -92.48 54.70 50.86
N GLY A 6 -93.19 54.15 49.88
CA GLY A 6 -93.99 54.94 48.95
C GLY A 6 -93.44 55.14 47.53
N LYS A 7 -93.84 54.27 46.59
CA LYS A 7 -93.83 54.55 45.15
C LYS A 7 -94.66 55.80 44.85
N LYS A 8 -94.06 56.81 44.21
CA LYS A 8 -94.79 57.87 43.49
C LYS A 8 -94.85 57.51 41.99
N GLN A 9 -96.05 57.26 41.50
CA GLN A 9 -96.34 57.31 40.06
C GLN A 9 -96.13 58.75 39.56
N GLN A 10 -95.35 58.93 38.50
CA GLN A 10 -95.26 60.21 37.78
C GLN A 10 -95.71 60.05 36.32
N LYS A 11 -96.94 60.55 36.11
CA LYS A 11 -97.46 61.38 35.01
C LYS A 11 -96.99 61.06 33.59
N ARG A 12 -97.97 60.66 32.76
CA ARG A 12 -97.96 60.62 31.28
C ARG A 12 -97.13 61.79 30.72
N GLY A 13 -96.05 61.44 30.02
CA GLY A 13 -95.13 62.40 29.42
C GLY A 13 -95.77 63.10 28.23
N VAL A 14 -95.48 64.39 28.07
CA VAL A 14 -95.89 65.18 26.91
C VAL A 14 -95.07 64.75 25.69
N ASP A 15 -95.73 64.32 24.60
CA ASP A 15 -95.10 63.69 23.42
C ASP A 15 -94.14 64.61 22.64
N PHE A 16 -94.31 65.94 22.74
CA PHE A 16 -93.42 66.90 22.08
C PHE A 16 -92.83 67.91 23.06
N LYS A 17 -91.59 67.66 23.49
CA LYS A 17 -90.75 68.70 24.12
C LYS A 17 -90.02 69.50 23.04
N LYS A 18 -90.32 70.80 22.93
CA LYS A 18 -89.51 71.78 22.18
C LYS A 18 -88.26 72.10 23.01
N ILE A 19 -87.08 71.82 22.47
CA ILE A 19 -85.79 72.15 23.11
C ILE A 19 -85.60 73.67 23.01
N LYS A 20 -85.29 74.35 24.13
CA LYS A 20 -85.05 75.80 24.15
C LYS A 20 -83.83 76.13 23.28
N ARG A 21 -83.96 77.14 22.41
CA ARG A 21 -82.89 77.65 21.53
C ARG A 21 -81.72 78.15 22.38
N LYS A 22 -80.53 77.57 22.19
CA LYS A 22 -79.27 78.12 22.70
C LYS A 22 -78.58 78.86 21.55
N ILE A 23 -78.38 80.16 21.71
CA ILE A 23 -77.79 81.05 20.70
C ILE A 23 -76.33 80.64 20.48
N GLY A 24 -75.89 80.54 19.21
CA GLY A 24 -74.51 80.21 18.82
C GLY A 24 -74.23 78.74 18.42
N LYS A 25 -75.18 77.80 18.55
CA LYS A 25 -75.03 76.42 18.05
C LYS A 25 -75.90 76.18 16.81
N LYS A 26 -75.37 75.45 15.79
CA LYS A 26 -76.13 75.07 14.59
C LYS A 26 -77.44 74.37 15.00
N LEU A 27 -78.56 74.78 14.39
CA LEU A 27 -79.86 74.19 14.69
C LEU A 27 -79.80 72.67 14.43
N PRO A 28 -80.29 71.84 15.37
CA PRO A 28 -80.44 70.41 15.09
C PRO A 28 -81.40 70.21 13.92
N PRO A 29 -81.17 69.21 13.05
CA PRO A 29 -82.04 68.92 11.92
C PRO A 29 -83.46 68.63 12.42
N ALA A 30 -84.45 68.90 11.57
CA ALA A 30 -85.87 68.74 11.92
C ALA A 30 -86.14 67.31 12.41
N LYS A 31 -87.10 67.12 13.32
CA LYS A 31 -87.37 65.80 13.94
C LYS A 31 -87.75 64.70 12.92
N ASN A 32 -88.15 65.08 11.71
CA ASN A 32 -88.46 64.20 10.59
C ASN A 32 -87.28 63.98 9.63
N ALA A 33 -86.08 64.49 9.93
CA ALA A 33 -84.90 64.28 9.12
C ALA A 33 -84.30 62.89 9.37
N THR A 34 -84.36 62.03 8.36
CA THR A 34 -83.72 60.72 8.38
C THR A 34 -82.20 60.89 8.27
N ASN A 35 -81.46 60.36 9.25
CA ASN A 35 -80.00 60.35 9.18
C ASN A 35 -79.53 59.25 8.22
N THR A 36 -78.85 59.63 7.14
CA THR A 36 -78.38 58.72 6.08
C THR A 36 -76.94 58.23 6.31
N GLU A 37 -76.29 58.55 7.43
CA GLU A 37 -74.96 58.02 7.76
C GLU A 37 -75.05 56.55 8.23
N ILE A 38 -74.92 55.63 7.28
CA ILE A 38 -74.76 54.20 7.56
C ILE A 38 -73.27 53.88 7.64
N LYS A 39 -72.80 53.33 8.76
CA LYS A 39 -71.42 52.83 8.92
C LYS A 39 -71.44 51.30 8.88
N SER A 40 -70.96 50.73 7.78
CA SER A 40 -70.72 49.29 7.66
C SER A 40 -69.23 48.99 7.90
N LYS A 41 -68.94 47.87 8.58
CA LYS A 41 -67.59 47.29 8.72
C LYS A 41 -67.62 45.87 8.16
N ALA A 42 -66.62 45.52 7.38
CA ALA A 42 -66.47 44.16 6.86
C ALA A 42 -66.07 43.18 7.98
N ILE A 43 -66.67 41.99 7.98
CA ILE A 43 -66.24 40.88 8.83
C ILE A 43 -65.08 40.18 8.12
N ILE A 44 -63.89 40.18 8.72
CA ILE A 44 -62.72 39.48 8.19
C ILE A 44 -62.68 38.10 8.86
N LEU A 45 -62.97 37.05 8.10
CA LEU A 45 -62.80 35.67 8.53
C LEU A 45 -61.34 35.22 8.30
N PRO A 46 -60.71 34.54 9.28
CA PRO A 46 -59.38 33.99 9.08
C PRO A 46 -59.42 32.88 8.01
N GLU A 47 -58.44 32.90 7.12
CA GLU A 47 -58.33 31.95 6.02
C GLU A 47 -58.04 30.54 6.55
N GLN A 48 -58.83 29.56 6.13
CA GLN A 48 -58.63 28.15 6.48
C GLN A 48 -57.74 27.48 5.42
N SER A 49 -56.77 26.66 5.84
CA SER A 49 -55.77 26.00 4.96
C SER A 49 -56.34 25.22 3.75
N VAL A 50 -57.61 24.80 3.83
CA VAL A 50 -58.33 24.11 2.73
C VAL A 50 -58.75 25.07 1.61
N ALA A 51 -58.91 26.36 1.92
CA ALA A 51 -59.31 27.42 0.99
C ALA A 51 -58.12 28.13 0.33
N SER A 52 -56.88 27.90 0.81
CA SER A 52 -55.69 28.52 0.24
C SER A 52 -55.24 27.82 -1.04
N GLU A 53 -54.92 28.58 -2.08
CA GLU A 53 -54.44 28.06 -3.36
C GLU A 53 -53.01 27.51 -3.21
N LYS A 54 -52.87 26.17 -3.26
CA LYS A 54 -51.58 25.46 -3.11
C LYS A 54 -50.98 25.00 -4.45
N ALA A 55 -51.51 25.48 -5.57
CA ALA A 55 -51.02 25.13 -6.89
C ALA A 55 -49.57 25.63 -7.08
N GLY A 56 -48.64 24.71 -7.38
CA GLY A 56 -47.22 25.03 -7.57
C GLY A 56 -46.37 25.04 -6.30
N LEU A 57 -46.94 24.84 -5.10
CA LEU A 57 -46.19 24.75 -3.84
C LEU A 57 -45.82 23.31 -3.49
N ALA A 58 -44.64 23.11 -2.91
CA ALA A 58 -44.22 21.81 -2.39
C ALA A 58 -45.05 21.41 -1.16
N VAL A 59 -45.75 20.27 -1.26
CA VAL A 59 -46.59 19.72 -0.19
C VAL A 59 -46.24 18.27 0.14
N ASN A 60 -46.41 17.91 1.41
CA ASN A 60 -46.23 16.53 1.86
C ASN A 60 -47.44 15.65 1.49
N LYS A 61 -47.42 14.36 1.86
CA LYS A 61 -48.51 13.41 1.61
C LYS A 61 -49.88 13.81 2.20
N ARG A 62 -49.90 14.74 3.17
CA ARG A 62 -51.11 15.27 3.83
C ARG A 62 -51.53 16.64 3.28
N GLY A 63 -50.90 17.12 2.19
CA GLY A 63 -51.22 18.42 1.59
C GLY A 63 -50.74 19.63 2.42
N LEU A 64 -49.76 19.43 3.31
CA LEU A 64 -49.19 20.49 4.14
C LEU A 64 -47.90 21.02 3.51
N THR A 65 -47.78 22.35 3.49
CA THR A 65 -46.58 23.09 3.04
C THR A 65 -45.47 23.06 4.10
N LEU A 66 -44.23 23.42 3.72
CA LEU A 66 -43.12 23.53 4.66
C LEU A 66 -43.43 24.50 5.82
N LYS A 67 -44.06 25.63 5.54
CA LYS A 67 -44.44 26.64 6.56
C LYS A 67 -45.43 26.08 7.57
N GLU A 68 -46.47 25.39 7.11
CA GLU A 68 -47.48 24.75 7.96
C GLU A 68 -46.84 23.65 8.84
N LEU A 69 -45.94 22.86 8.27
CA LEU A 69 -45.22 21.82 8.99
C LEU A 69 -44.27 22.38 10.04
N LEU A 70 -43.49 23.42 9.71
CA LEU A 70 -42.61 24.09 10.67
C LEU A 70 -43.42 24.68 11.83
N GLN A 71 -44.61 25.25 11.58
CA GLN A 71 -45.48 25.75 12.64
C GLN A 71 -45.98 24.61 13.54
N GLN A 72 -46.33 23.46 12.99
CA GLN A 72 -46.77 22.28 13.76
C GLN A 72 -45.67 21.69 14.64
N THR A 73 -44.38 21.94 14.35
CA THR A 73 -43.30 21.53 15.25
C THR A 73 -43.34 22.23 16.61
N SER A 74 -44.02 23.37 16.72
CA SER A 74 -44.18 24.11 17.99
C SER A 74 -45.50 23.81 18.72
N HIS A 75 -46.25 22.81 18.26
CA HIS A 75 -47.55 22.45 18.84
C HIS A 75 -47.38 21.81 20.23
N TYR A 76 -48.32 22.04 21.16
CA TYR A 76 -48.25 21.52 22.54
C TYR A 76 -48.27 19.98 22.61
N SER A 77 -48.89 19.31 21.63
CA SER A 77 -48.91 17.83 21.56
C SER A 77 -47.65 17.26 20.91
N SER A 78 -46.89 16.45 21.65
CA SER A 78 -45.69 15.75 21.18
C SER A 78 -45.92 14.87 19.96
N LYS A 79 -47.08 14.18 19.90
CA LYS A 79 -47.48 13.37 18.74
C LYS A 79 -47.59 14.22 17.47
N VAL A 80 -48.19 15.41 17.57
CA VAL A 80 -48.32 16.34 16.44
C VAL A 80 -46.94 16.86 16.01
N ARG A 81 -46.07 17.20 16.98
CA ARG A 81 -44.69 17.62 16.69
C ARG A 81 -43.91 16.54 15.94
N LYS A 82 -43.97 15.29 16.42
CA LYS A 82 -43.31 14.14 15.77
C LYS A 82 -43.82 13.92 14.34
N GLU A 83 -45.13 13.92 14.15
CA GLU A 83 -45.75 13.77 12.83
C GLU A 83 -45.36 14.91 11.87
N ALA A 84 -45.22 16.13 12.39
CA ALA A 84 -44.70 17.25 11.62
C ALA A 84 -43.24 17.03 11.19
N LEU A 85 -42.37 16.55 12.08
CA LEU A 85 -40.97 16.22 11.76
C LEU A 85 -40.85 15.13 10.68
N LEU A 86 -41.66 14.06 10.78
CA LEU A 86 -41.74 13.04 9.74
C LEU A 86 -42.29 13.61 8.42
N GLY A 87 -43.28 14.49 8.50
CA GLY A 87 -43.82 15.21 7.35
C GLY A 87 -42.77 16.08 6.65
N ILE A 88 -41.89 16.74 7.40
CA ILE A 88 -40.76 17.51 6.89
C ILE A 88 -39.73 16.58 6.22
N LYS A 89 -39.42 15.45 6.85
CA LYS A 89 -38.53 14.41 6.28
C LYS A 89 -39.02 13.94 4.91
N ASP A 90 -40.31 13.63 4.82
CA ASP A 90 -40.96 13.18 3.58
C ASP A 90 -41.00 14.29 2.52
N LEU A 91 -41.24 15.53 2.92
CA LEU A 91 -41.27 16.69 2.02
C LEU A 91 -39.92 16.90 1.35
N PHE A 92 -38.82 16.96 2.10
CA PHE A 92 -37.48 17.18 1.55
C PHE A 92 -36.96 16.02 0.72
N LYS A 93 -37.36 14.78 1.04
CA LYS A 93 -37.05 13.64 0.17
C LYS A 93 -37.74 13.75 -1.20
N LYS A 94 -38.94 14.34 -1.25
CA LYS A 94 -39.71 14.52 -2.48
C LYS A 94 -39.30 15.78 -3.25
N TYR A 95 -38.93 16.84 -2.53
CA TYR A 95 -38.53 18.14 -3.08
C TYR A 95 -37.22 18.63 -2.44
N PRO A 96 -36.05 18.13 -2.86
CA PRO A 96 -34.76 18.51 -2.26
C PRO A 96 -34.42 20.01 -2.40
N GLU A 97 -34.85 20.66 -3.48
CA GLU A 97 -34.61 22.09 -3.71
C GLU A 97 -35.26 23.00 -2.65
N GLU A 98 -36.39 22.58 -2.06
CA GLU A 98 -37.05 23.32 -0.97
C GLU A 98 -36.15 23.44 0.26
N LEU A 99 -35.39 22.38 0.57
CA LEU A 99 -34.41 22.43 1.65
C LEU A 99 -33.30 23.42 1.30
N ARG A 100 -32.79 23.40 0.06
CA ARG A 100 -31.72 24.29 -0.38
C ARG A 100 -32.11 25.77 -0.29
N LEU A 101 -33.36 26.09 -0.64
CA LEU A 101 -33.93 27.44 -0.58
C LEU A 101 -34.20 27.93 0.85
N HIS A 102 -34.64 27.04 1.75
CA HIS A 102 -35.11 27.41 3.09
C HIS A 102 -34.25 26.88 4.25
N LYS A 103 -33.04 26.37 3.97
CA LYS A 103 -32.16 25.67 4.93
C LYS A 103 -32.01 26.37 6.28
N TYR A 104 -31.63 27.65 6.29
CA TYR A 104 -31.37 28.38 7.54
C TYR A 104 -32.67 28.59 8.33
N ALA A 105 -33.78 28.95 7.68
CA ALA A 105 -35.07 29.12 8.34
C ALA A 105 -35.57 27.80 8.95
N VAL A 106 -35.32 26.67 8.27
CA VAL A 106 -35.63 25.33 8.77
C VAL A 106 -34.79 25.01 10.00
N ILE A 107 -33.46 25.22 9.94
CA ILE A 107 -32.55 25.00 11.07
C ILE A 107 -32.94 25.88 12.26
N GLU A 108 -33.23 27.16 12.02
CA GLU A 108 -33.60 28.13 13.06
C GLU A 108 -34.85 27.74 13.83
N LYS A 109 -35.82 27.10 13.16
CA LYS A 109 -37.05 26.63 13.80
C LYS A 109 -36.87 25.27 14.46
N LEU A 110 -36.15 24.35 13.82
CA LEU A 110 -35.97 22.99 14.32
C LEU A 110 -35.01 22.94 15.53
N ARG A 111 -34.00 23.81 15.60
CA ARG A 111 -33.06 23.87 16.74
C ARG A 111 -33.73 24.14 18.08
N GLU A 112 -34.85 24.86 18.08
CA GLU A 112 -35.63 25.15 19.30
C GLU A 112 -36.18 23.87 19.95
N ARG A 113 -36.28 22.77 19.20
CA ARG A 113 -36.82 21.48 19.65
C ARG A 113 -35.76 20.53 20.21
N ILE A 114 -34.48 20.93 20.25
CA ILE A 114 -33.39 20.13 20.84
C ILE A 114 -33.63 19.95 22.36
N GLY A 115 -34.10 20.99 23.04
CA GLY A 115 -34.36 21.01 24.48
C GLY A 115 -35.82 20.73 24.88
N ASP A 116 -36.61 20.08 24.02
CA ASP A 116 -38.04 19.83 24.28
C ASP A 116 -38.24 18.74 25.35
N ASP A 117 -39.10 18.98 26.35
CA ASP A 117 -39.22 18.13 27.55
C ASP A 117 -40.08 16.89 27.38
N ASP A 118 -41.17 17.00 26.61
CA ASP A 118 -42.29 16.06 26.75
C ASP A 118 -42.08 14.66 26.12
N ASP A 119 -41.21 14.50 25.12
CA ASP A 119 -41.09 13.23 24.40
C ASP A 119 -39.69 12.94 23.82
N ARG A 120 -39.06 11.87 24.33
CA ARG A 120 -37.81 11.30 23.83
C ARG A 120 -37.89 10.93 22.34
N VAL A 121 -39.00 10.36 21.90
CA VAL A 121 -39.16 9.86 20.53
C VAL A 121 -39.23 11.01 19.53
N ALA A 122 -39.82 12.14 19.91
CA ALA A 122 -39.82 13.35 19.10
C ALA A 122 -38.40 13.90 18.91
N ARG A 123 -37.58 13.92 19.98
CA ARG A 123 -36.17 14.35 19.90
C ARG A 123 -35.30 13.39 19.06
N GLU A 124 -35.50 12.08 19.20
CA GLU A 124 -34.83 11.08 18.35
C GLU A 124 -35.22 11.25 16.87
N THR A 125 -36.51 11.54 16.59
CA THR A 125 -36.99 11.82 15.23
C THR A 125 -36.35 13.09 14.65
N LEU A 126 -36.20 14.13 15.48
CA LEU A 126 -35.51 15.37 15.10
C LEU A 126 -34.05 15.10 14.75
N HIS A 127 -33.33 14.37 15.60
CA HIS A 127 -31.93 14.02 15.36
C HIS A 127 -31.76 13.21 14.08
N GLU A 128 -32.62 12.23 13.84
CA GLU A 128 -32.61 11.43 12.62
C GLU A 128 -32.95 12.27 11.37
N LEU A 129 -33.83 13.28 11.47
CA LEU A 129 -34.07 14.24 10.40
C LEU A 129 -32.81 15.06 10.09
N PHE A 130 -32.12 15.56 11.12
CA PHE A 130 -30.84 16.25 10.93
C PHE A 130 -29.82 15.34 10.27
N LYS A 131 -29.60 14.14 10.79
CA LYS A 131 -28.60 13.18 10.32
C LYS A 131 -28.83 12.74 8.87
N SER A 132 -30.07 12.37 8.53
CA SER A 132 -30.36 11.70 7.25
C SER A 132 -30.73 12.63 6.09
N VAL A 133 -31.21 13.84 6.37
CA VAL A 133 -31.76 14.74 5.33
C VAL A 133 -31.09 16.10 5.37
N ILE A 134 -31.09 16.79 6.51
CA ILE A 134 -30.63 18.18 6.58
C ILE A 134 -29.13 18.27 6.27
N HIS A 135 -28.29 17.46 6.92
CA HIS A 135 -26.85 17.49 6.65
C HIS A 135 -26.51 16.99 5.23
N ALA A 136 -27.21 15.96 4.73
CA ALA A 136 -26.99 15.43 3.39
C ALA A 136 -27.28 16.49 2.30
N GLY A 137 -28.29 17.35 2.52
CA GLY A 137 -28.66 18.43 1.61
C GLY A 137 -27.85 19.72 1.76
N CYS A 138 -26.94 19.82 2.75
CA CYS A 138 -26.19 21.05 3.04
C CYS A 138 -24.65 20.88 2.91
N LYS A 139 -24.15 19.85 2.19
CA LYS A 139 -22.72 19.50 2.16
C LYS A 139 -21.79 20.58 1.57
N GLU A 140 -22.27 21.38 0.62
CA GLU A 140 -21.46 22.39 -0.11
C GLU A 140 -21.57 23.81 0.47
N ASP A 141 -22.26 23.96 1.60
CA ASP A 141 -22.63 25.26 2.16
C ASP A 141 -21.77 25.70 3.35
N ASN A 142 -21.90 26.97 3.76
CA ASN A 142 -21.23 27.57 4.93
C ASN A 142 -21.57 26.82 6.24
N GLN A 143 -20.76 25.81 6.57
CA GLN A 143 -20.89 24.98 7.77
C GLN A 143 -20.75 25.80 9.07
N GLU A 144 -19.98 26.89 9.04
CA GLU A 144 -19.80 27.77 10.20
C GLU A 144 -21.11 28.41 10.66
N LEU A 145 -21.94 28.84 9.71
CA LEU A 145 -23.27 29.40 10.02
C LEU A 145 -24.17 28.34 10.64
N PHE A 146 -24.16 27.13 10.10
CA PHE A 146 -24.91 26.00 10.65
C PHE A 146 -24.54 25.74 12.12
N VAL A 147 -23.25 25.65 12.40
CA VAL A 147 -22.71 25.42 13.75
C VAL A 147 -23.11 26.58 14.68
N SER A 148 -22.94 27.83 14.25
CA SER A 148 -23.28 29.01 15.05
C SER A 148 -24.76 29.08 15.45
N LEU A 149 -25.66 28.58 14.59
CA LEU A 149 -27.09 28.54 14.87
C LEU A 149 -27.46 27.41 15.84
N MET A 150 -26.79 26.26 15.76
CA MET A 150 -27.11 25.06 16.54
C MET A 150 -26.51 25.07 17.94
N MET A 151 -25.25 25.48 18.08
CA MET A 151 -24.48 25.35 19.32
C MET A 151 -25.12 26.03 20.55
N PRO A 152 -25.73 27.23 20.48
CA PRO A 152 -26.39 27.83 21.63
C PRO A 152 -27.54 26.98 22.21
N TYR A 153 -28.31 26.32 21.34
CA TYR A 153 -29.43 25.47 21.74
C TYR A 153 -28.94 24.13 22.29
N ILE A 154 -27.86 23.59 21.72
CA ILE A 154 -27.19 22.40 22.24
C ILE A 154 -26.64 22.70 23.65
N PHE A 155 -25.96 23.82 23.87
CA PHE A 155 -25.46 24.18 25.20
C PHE A 155 -26.57 24.39 26.22
N ASN A 156 -27.66 25.07 25.83
CA ASN A 156 -28.82 25.22 26.69
C ASN A 156 -29.41 23.85 27.10
N ALA A 157 -29.48 22.91 26.15
CA ALA A 157 -29.96 21.55 26.41
C ALA A 157 -28.97 20.70 27.24
N MET A 158 -27.66 20.92 27.13
CA MET A 158 -26.64 20.26 27.97
C MET A 158 -26.76 20.62 29.45
N THR A 159 -27.26 21.83 29.75
CA THR A 159 -27.52 22.32 31.10
C THR A 159 -28.95 22.06 31.59
N HIS A 160 -29.76 21.35 30.81
CA HIS A 160 -31.16 21.10 31.12
C HIS A 160 -31.35 20.25 32.40
N LEU A 161 -32.45 20.44 33.13
CA LEU A 161 -32.71 19.69 34.38
C LEU A 161 -32.90 18.18 34.13
N ALA A 162 -33.61 17.83 33.05
CA ALA A 162 -33.86 16.44 32.67
C ALA A 162 -32.65 15.81 31.99
N ILE A 163 -32.13 14.71 32.56
CA ILE A 163 -30.95 14.02 32.06
C ILE A 163 -31.08 13.51 30.62
N ASP A 164 -32.26 13.03 30.24
CA ASP A 164 -32.48 12.47 28.90
C ASP A 164 -32.45 13.56 27.82
N VAL A 165 -32.72 14.82 28.18
CA VAL A 165 -32.55 15.98 27.30
C VAL A 165 -31.06 16.31 27.17
N ARG A 166 -30.31 16.29 28.28
CA ARG A 166 -28.85 16.52 28.28
C ARG A 166 -28.11 15.49 27.42
N LEU A 167 -28.42 14.20 27.58
CA LEU A 167 -27.82 13.11 26.79
C LEU A 167 -28.12 13.26 25.30
N MET A 168 -29.35 13.65 24.97
CA MET A 168 -29.70 13.94 23.59
C MET A 168 -28.91 15.13 23.03
N ALA A 169 -28.67 16.17 23.84
CA ALA A 169 -27.83 17.29 23.43
C ALA A 169 -26.40 16.86 23.09
N PHE A 170 -25.81 15.90 23.82
CA PHE A 170 -24.51 15.33 23.48
C PHE A 170 -24.54 14.56 22.15
N THR A 171 -25.59 13.78 21.86
CA THR A 171 -25.70 13.12 20.54
C THR A 171 -25.91 14.13 19.38
N PHE A 172 -26.57 15.26 19.62
CA PHE A 172 -26.60 16.37 18.64
C PHE A 172 -25.22 17.02 18.46
N LEU A 173 -24.44 17.16 19.54
CA LEU A 173 -23.06 17.64 19.45
C LEU A 173 -22.19 16.67 18.63
N GLU A 174 -22.26 15.36 18.89
CA GLU A 174 -21.56 14.33 18.12
C GLU A 174 -21.83 14.45 16.62
N LEU A 175 -23.09 14.71 16.26
CA LEU A 175 -23.50 14.94 14.87
C LEU A 175 -22.81 16.17 14.28
N VAL A 176 -22.82 17.30 14.99
CA VAL A 176 -22.16 18.54 14.55
C VAL A 176 -20.65 18.33 14.36
N ILE A 177 -20.01 17.63 15.30
CA ILE A 177 -18.57 17.34 15.26
C ILE A 177 -18.24 16.38 14.12
N GLN A 178 -19.08 15.38 13.85
CA GLN A 178 -18.88 14.42 12.76
C GLN A 178 -18.87 15.12 11.39
N TYR A 179 -19.71 16.14 11.19
CA TYR A 179 -19.80 16.87 9.92
C TYR A 179 -18.88 18.08 9.82
N HIS A 180 -18.56 18.72 10.95
CA HIS A 180 -17.63 19.85 11.00
C HIS A 180 -16.69 19.75 12.22
N PRO A 181 -15.62 18.93 12.14
CA PRO A 181 -14.66 18.73 13.24
C PRO A 181 -14.03 19.99 13.84
N PRO A 182 -13.74 21.07 13.07
CA PRO A 182 -13.18 22.32 13.63
C PRO A 182 -14.06 22.96 14.71
N SER A 183 -15.37 22.69 14.71
CA SER A 183 -16.31 23.19 15.74
C SER A 183 -15.92 22.82 17.16
N PHE A 184 -15.27 21.67 17.36
CA PHE A 184 -14.79 21.25 18.67
C PHE A 184 -13.80 22.26 19.25
N PHE A 185 -12.78 22.67 18.48
CA PHE A 185 -11.76 23.62 18.95
C PHE A 185 -12.34 25.00 19.26
N LEU A 186 -13.35 25.44 18.50
CA LEU A 186 -14.01 26.73 18.71
C LEU A 186 -14.78 26.79 20.04
N TYR A 187 -15.36 25.68 20.50
CA TYR A 187 -16.17 25.61 21.70
C TYR A 187 -15.64 24.65 22.78
N ALA A 188 -14.36 24.27 22.70
CA ALA A 188 -13.80 23.20 23.51
C ALA A 188 -13.99 23.43 25.01
N GLU A 189 -13.84 24.68 25.47
CA GLU A 189 -14.02 25.03 26.87
C GLU A 189 -15.41 24.65 27.40
N LYS A 190 -16.46 25.06 26.67
CA LYS A 190 -17.87 24.83 27.05
C LYS A 190 -18.24 23.36 26.89
N ILE A 191 -17.75 22.70 25.84
CA ILE A 191 -17.99 21.29 25.58
C ILE A 191 -17.41 20.44 26.72
N LEU A 192 -16.11 20.63 27.03
CA LEU A 192 -15.43 19.87 28.08
C LEU A 192 -16.01 20.17 29.46
N GLN A 193 -16.37 21.43 29.76
CA GLN A 193 -17.07 21.76 31.00
C GLN A 193 -18.42 21.06 31.13
N SER A 194 -19.17 20.95 30.03
CA SER A 194 -20.48 20.26 30.02
C SER A 194 -20.31 18.75 30.26
N PHE A 195 -19.26 18.13 29.71
CA PHE A 195 -18.90 16.75 30.00
C PHE A 195 -18.42 16.55 31.45
N GLU A 196 -17.65 17.49 32.00
CA GLU A 196 -17.26 17.47 33.41
C GLU A 196 -18.50 17.57 34.33
N ASP A 197 -19.43 18.47 34.02
CA ASP A 197 -20.65 18.69 34.79
C ASP A 197 -21.61 17.50 34.73
N ILE A 198 -21.74 16.84 33.57
CA ILE A 198 -22.54 15.61 33.50
C ILE A 198 -21.87 14.51 34.31
N LEU A 199 -20.55 14.30 34.18
CA LEU A 199 -19.77 13.26 34.87
C LEU A 199 -19.65 13.46 36.39
N ARG A 200 -19.57 14.70 36.87
CA ARG A 200 -19.40 14.97 38.31
C ARG A 200 -20.71 14.95 39.09
N ARG A 201 -21.81 15.44 38.50
CA ARG A 201 -23.06 15.72 39.25
C ARG A 201 -24.06 14.56 39.27
N ASN A 202 -23.83 13.53 38.47
CA ASN A 202 -24.80 12.49 38.22
C ASN A 202 -24.33 11.13 38.77
N GLN A 203 -24.48 10.90 40.07
CA GLN A 203 -24.04 9.67 40.74
C GLN A 203 -24.80 8.39 40.31
N PHE A 204 -25.77 8.46 39.40
CA PHE A 204 -26.59 7.32 38.94
C PHE A 204 -25.87 6.35 37.99
N TYR A 205 -24.55 6.47 37.81
CA TYR A 205 -23.78 5.60 36.90
C TYR A 205 -23.82 4.12 37.25
N LEU A 206 -24.04 3.83 38.54
CA LEU A 206 -24.25 2.47 39.02
C LEU A 206 -25.67 1.96 38.72
N GLU A 207 -26.64 2.86 38.49
CA GLU A 207 -28.05 2.52 38.24
C GLU A 207 -28.39 2.41 36.74
N ASP A 208 -27.85 3.27 35.87
CA ASP A 208 -28.06 3.21 34.41
C ASP A 208 -26.76 3.37 33.60
N LYS A 209 -26.07 2.24 33.42
CA LYS A 209 -24.79 2.12 32.71
C LYS A 209 -24.90 2.51 31.21
N LYS A 210 -26.08 2.43 30.59
CA LYS A 210 -26.27 2.81 29.17
C LYS A 210 -26.17 4.32 28.96
N LYS A 211 -26.69 5.10 29.91
CA LYS A 211 -26.62 6.56 29.89
C LYS A 211 -25.17 7.04 30.02
N LEU A 212 -24.40 6.42 30.92
CA LEU A 212 -22.96 6.69 31.04
C LEU A 212 -22.21 6.40 29.75
N LYS A 213 -22.42 5.21 29.17
CA LYS A 213 -21.78 4.82 27.90
C LYS A 213 -22.03 5.83 26.78
N THR A 214 -23.26 6.34 26.67
CA THR A 214 -23.62 7.34 25.65
C THR A 214 -22.85 8.64 25.85
N ALA A 215 -22.76 9.15 27.09
CA ALA A 215 -21.98 10.35 27.38
C ALA A 215 -20.47 10.15 27.13
N LEU A 216 -19.92 9.00 27.50
CA LEU A 216 -18.50 8.68 27.29
C LEU A 216 -18.16 8.49 25.81
N ALA A 217 -19.07 7.93 25.00
CA ALA A 217 -18.87 7.79 23.57
C ALA A 217 -18.70 9.15 22.89
N GLY A 218 -19.55 10.12 23.23
CA GLY A 218 -19.45 11.49 22.73
C GLY A 218 -18.18 12.21 23.21
N LEU A 219 -17.78 11.99 24.46
CA LEU A 219 -16.52 12.52 24.98
C LEU A 219 -15.32 11.91 24.21
N GLY A 220 -15.30 10.59 24.02
CA GLY A 220 -14.26 9.89 23.28
C GLY A 220 -14.12 10.40 21.84
N GLN A 221 -15.24 10.67 21.15
CA GLN A 221 -15.22 11.27 19.81
C GLN A 221 -14.66 12.70 19.82
N CYS A 222 -14.95 13.50 20.85
CA CYS A 222 -14.36 14.84 20.98
C CYS A 222 -12.85 14.76 21.20
N LEU A 223 -12.41 13.88 22.10
CA LEU A 223 -10.99 13.74 22.45
C LEU A 223 -10.17 13.10 21.33
N SER A 224 -10.76 12.27 20.47
CA SER A 224 -10.05 11.66 19.33
C SER A 224 -9.69 12.66 18.23
N LEU A 225 -10.30 13.85 18.23
CA LEU A 225 -9.92 14.97 17.36
C LEU A 225 -8.66 15.70 17.82
N LEU A 226 -8.21 15.45 19.06
CA LEU A 226 -6.98 16.04 19.57
C LEU A 226 -5.77 15.42 18.86
N PRO A 227 -4.74 16.22 18.53
CA PRO A 227 -3.52 15.69 17.93
C PRO A 227 -2.80 14.76 18.91
N CYS A 228 -2.57 13.50 18.50
CA CYS A 228 -2.05 12.45 19.38
C CYS A 228 -0.84 11.66 18.81
N ASN A 229 -0.50 11.77 17.51
CA ASN A 229 0.55 10.95 16.88
C ASN A 229 1.42 11.76 15.90
N LYS A 230 2.75 11.55 15.94
CA LYS A 230 3.71 12.02 14.91
C LYS A 230 3.71 11.14 13.63
N ARG A 231 3.18 9.91 13.69
CA ARG A 231 3.40 8.88 12.64
C ARG A 231 2.52 8.98 11.38
N GLU A 232 1.42 9.74 11.39
CA GLU A 232 0.46 9.76 10.27
C GLU A 232 0.69 10.85 9.19
N VAL A 233 1.79 11.60 9.24
CA VAL A 233 2.13 12.59 8.19
C VAL A 233 3.20 12.06 7.21
N SER A 234 3.30 10.74 7.04
CA SER A 234 4.22 10.17 6.02
C SER A 234 3.74 8.90 5.31
N SER A 235 2.42 8.68 5.23
CA SER A 235 1.88 7.61 4.39
C SER A 235 0.67 8.08 3.59
N LEU A 236 0.83 8.04 2.26
CA LEU A 236 -0.15 8.33 1.21
C LEU A 236 -0.52 9.81 0.98
N GLU A 237 0.46 10.61 0.56
CA GLU A 237 0.21 11.48 -0.60
C GLU A 237 1.18 11.09 -1.71
N LYS A 238 0.62 11.03 -2.92
CA LYS A 238 1.21 10.40 -4.10
C LYS A 238 2.54 11.03 -4.48
N ASN A 239 3.41 10.19 -5.05
CA ASN A 239 4.44 10.61 -5.98
C ASN A 239 3.85 11.57 -7.02
N ASP A 240 4.36 12.79 -7.06
CA ASP A 240 4.53 13.57 -8.29
C ASP A 240 5.74 14.50 -8.12
N ALA A 241 6.94 13.91 -8.26
CA ALA A 241 8.15 14.67 -8.53
C ALA A 241 8.11 15.14 -9.99
N GLY A 242 7.30 16.16 -10.26
CA GLY A 242 7.02 16.58 -11.63
C GLY A 242 6.28 17.91 -11.77
N GLN A 243 6.40 18.86 -10.83
CA GLN A 243 5.97 20.25 -11.06
C GLN A 243 6.71 21.22 -10.13
N ARG A 244 7.82 21.79 -10.64
CA ARG A 244 8.19 23.16 -10.27
C ARG A 244 7.10 24.08 -10.84
N MET A 245 6.75 25.11 -10.07
CA MET A 245 5.88 26.26 -10.40
C MET A 245 4.37 26.06 -10.13
N LEU A 246 3.91 26.48 -8.95
CA LEU A 246 3.04 27.67 -8.73
C LEU A 246 2.53 27.66 -7.28
N HIS A 247 2.99 28.63 -6.47
CA HIS A 247 2.34 29.01 -5.22
C HIS A 247 0.95 29.59 -5.54
N ALA A 248 -0.12 28.91 -5.18
CA ALA A 248 -1.44 29.50 -4.90
C ALA A 248 -2.39 28.44 -4.32
N PHE A 249 -3.00 28.76 -3.18
CA PHE A 249 -4.07 28.04 -2.48
C PHE A 249 -3.69 26.76 -1.70
N GLU A 250 -2.89 26.94 -0.64
CA GLU A 250 -3.17 26.25 0.62
C GLU A 250 -4.41 26.93 1.24
N PRO A 251 -5.49 26.20 1.61
CA PRO A 251 -6.54 26.79 2.41
C PRO A 251 -5.97 27.06 3.81
N ASP A 252 -5.89 28.33 4.19
CA ASP A 252 -5.50 28.81 5.51
C ASP A 252 -6.27 28.05 6.62
N LEU A 253 -5.65 27.01 7.19
CA LEU A 253 -6.08 26.41 8.45
C LEU A 253 -5.77 27.42 9.57
N PRO A 254 -6.77 27.97 10.26
CA PRO A 254 -6.52 28.99 11.28
C PRO A 254 -5.67 28.40 12.41
N ALA A 255 -4.51 29.03 12.64
CA ALA A 255 -3.60 28.91 13.78
C ALA A 255 -3.88 27.74 14.76
N LYS A 256 -3.31 26.55 14.48
CA LYS A 256 -3.36 25.31 15.29
C LYS A 256 -3.02 25.47 16.79
N SER A 257 -2.41 26.58 17.22
CA SER A 257 -1.93 26.76 18.60
C SER A 257 -2.90 27.46 19.55
N ALA A 258 -3.85 28.27 19.04
CA ALA A 258 -4.67 29.12 19.91
C ALA A 258 -5.75 28.34 20.68
N GLY A 259 -6.46 27.41 20.03
CA GLY A 259 -7.52 26.60 20.65
C GLY A 259 -7.01 25.56 21.64
N CYS A 260 -5.82 25.01 21.43
CA CYS A 260 -5.21 23.99 22.29
C CYS A 260 -4.86 24.50 23.69
N SER A 261 -4.55 25.79 23.84
CA SER A 261 -4.21 26.40 25.14
C SER A 261 -5.38 26.38 26.14
N VAL A 262 -6.61 26.53 25.65
CA VAL A 262 -7.84 26.52 26.46
C VAL A 262 -8.26 25.10 26.87
N ILE A 263 -7.85 24.08 26.10
CA ILE A 263 -8.18 22.68 26.32
C ILE A 263 -7.41 22.09 27.50
N ILE A 264 -6.13 22.43 27.64
CA ILE A 264 -5.24 21.92 28.70
C ILE A 264 -5.83 22.07 30.11
N PRO A 265 -6.25 23.26 30.59
CA PRO A 265 -6.80 23.41 31.93
C PRO A 265 -8.11 22.63 32.12
N LYS A 266 -8.95 22.52 31.09
CA LYS A 266 -10.20 21.75 31.17
C LYS A 266 -9.95 20.24 31.22
N LEU A 267 -8.98 19.72 30.48
CA LEU A 267 -8.59 18.31 30.58
C LEU A 267 -7.96 18.00 31.94
N LYS A 268 -7.20 18.94 32.52
CA LYS A 268 -6.66 18.81 33.88
C LYS A 268 -7.76 18.60 34.91
N ASP A 269 -8.89 19.28 34.78
CA ASP A 269 -10.02 19.15 35.72
C ASP A 269 -10.89 17.91 35.41
N LEU A 270 -10.98 17.51 34.13
CA LEU A 270 -11.76 16.37 33.67
C LEU A 270 -11.11 15.00 33.97
N VAL A 271 -9.79 14.87 33.82
CA VAL A 271 -9.08 13.59 34.03
C VAL A 271 -9.30 13.03 35.45
N PRO A 272 -9.19 13.81 36.54
CA PRO A 272 -9.52 13.34 37.88
C PRO A 272 -10.98 12.87 38.04
N VAL A 273 -11.93 13.50 37.33
CA VAL A 273 -13.34 13.08 37.33
C VAL A 273 -13.47 11.71 36.68
N LEU A 274 -12.85 11.51 35.50
CA LEU A 274 -12.83 10.21 34.82
C LEU A 274 -12.18 9.12 35.67
N VAL A 275 -11.08 9.44 36.37
CA VAL A 275 -10.43 8.51 37.30
C VAL A 275 -11.37 8.12 38.44
N ASN A 276 -12.07 9.07 39.05
CA ASN A 276 -13.05 8.74 40.10
C ASN A 276 -14.20 7.89 39.54
N CYS A 277 -14.72 8.19 38.34
CA CYS A 277 -15.73 7.35 37.69
C CYS A 277 -15.23 5.91 37.45
N PHE A 278 -13.96 5.73 37.11
CA PHE A 278 -13.36 4.40 37.01
C PHE A 278 -13.27 3.71 38.39
N GLN A 279 -12.90 4.46 39.43
CA GLN A 279 -12.81 3.94 40.79
C GLN A 279 -14.15 3.47 41.34
N ASP A 280 -15.28 4.03 40.90
CA ASP A 280 -16.60 3.57 41.32
C ASP A 280 -16.90 2.12 40.90
N PHE A 281 -16.24 1.61 39.85
CA PHE A 281 -16.35 0.21 39.40
C PHE A 281 -15.40 -0.75 40.15
N ILE A 282 -14.36 -0.25 40.82
CA ILE A 282 -13.35 -1.07 41.52
C ILE A 282 -13.98 -1.99 42.59
N PRO A 283 -14.91 -1.52 43.44
CA PRO A 283 -15.55 -2.39 44.43
C PRO A 283 -16.37 -3.53 43.83
N GLU A 284 -16.87 -3.40 42.59
CA GLU A 284 -17.53 -4.49 41.86
C GLU A 284 -16.50 -5.52 41.34
N VAL A 285 -15.35 -5.04 40.85
CA VAL A 285 -14.21 -5.89 40.43
C VAL A 285 -13.65 -6.69 41.61
N GLN A 286 -13.43 -6.06 42.76
CA GLN A 286 -12.84 -6.70 43.94
C GLN A 286 -13.77 -7.70 44.66
N ARG A 287 -15.08 -7.55 44.52
CA ARG A 287 -16.07 -8.47 45.11
C ARG A 287 -16.17 -9.81 44.37
N GLY A 288 -15.46 -9.98 43.25
CA GLY A 288 -15.53 -11.19 42.42
C GLY A 288 -16.89 -11.40 41.76
N SER A 289 -17.77 -10.38 41.76
CA SER A 289 -19.02 -10.42 41.04
C SER A 289 -18.75 -10.29 39.54
N LEU A 290 -19.41 -11.14 38.73
CA LEU A 290 -19.33 -11.08 37.28
C LEU A 290 -19.79 -9.70 36.81
N LEU A 291 -18.88 -8.91 36.22
CA LEU A 291 -19.22 -7.63 35.62
C LEU A 291 -20.10 -7.86 34.39
N ASP A 292 -21.13 -7.04 34.22
CA ASP A 292 -21.93 -7.06 33.00
C ASP A 292 -21.20 -6.36 31.84
N GLN A 293 -21.50 -6.74 30.60
CA GLN A 293 -20.88 -6.17 29.40
C GLN A 293 -20.90 -4.64 29.38
N GLN A 294 -21.95 -4.02 29.91
CA GLN A 294 -22.09 -2.56 29.91
C GLN A 294 -21.09 -1.91 30.87
N SER A 295 -20.72 -2.57 31.97
CA SER A 295 -19.64 -2.12 32.86
C SER A 295 -18.29 -2.15 32.16
N PHE A 296 -17.97 -3.25 31.48
CA PHE A 296 -16.74 -3.36 30.70
C PHE A 296 -16.65 -2.28 29.62
N ASP A 297 -17.72 -2.08 28.87
CA ASP A 297 -17.78 -1.02 27.85
C ASP A 297 -17.59 0.37 28.45
N CYS A 298 -18.17 0.65 29.63
CA CYS A 298 -18.00 1.93 30.32
C CYS A 298 -16.56 2.12 30.81
N MET A 299 -16.00 1.13 31.52
CA MET A 299 -14.61 1.18 32.00
C MET A 299 -13.63 1.35 30.85
N LEU A 300 -13.80 0.63 29.74
CA LEU A 300 -12.96 0.76 28.56
C LEU A 300 -13.08 2.17 27.94
N SER A 301 -14.30 2.72 27.85
CA SER A 301 -14.53 4.07 27.33
C SER A 301 -13.90 5.16 28.22
N ILE A 302 -13.93 4.96 29.54
CA ILE A 302 -13.25 5.84 30.51
C ILE A 302 -11.74 5.78 30.30
N LEU A 303 -11.16 4.57 30.28
CA LEU A 303 -9.73 4.38 30.07
C LEU A 303 -9.27 4.96 28.72
N HIS A 304 -10.03 4.72 27.65
CA HIS A 304 -9.74 5.27 26.34
C HIS A 304 -9.76 6.81 26.34
N SER A 305 -10.73 7.43 27.02
CA SER A 305 -10.80 8.89 27.17
C SER A 305 -9.60 9.44 27.95
N ILE A 306 -9.17 8.75 29.01
CA ILE A 306 -7.95 9.10 29.76
C ILE A 306 -6.71 8.94 28.87
N ASN A 307 -6.60 7.85 28.12
CA ASN A 307 -5.48 7.57 27.22
C ASN A 307 -5.34 8.66 26.14
N LEU A 308 -6.45 9.07 25.51
CA LEU A 308 -6.47 10.18 24.54
C LEU A 308 -6.00 11.51 25.16
N ALA A 309 -6.44 11.82 26.39
CA ALA A 309 -5.98 13.02 27.09
C ALA A 309 -4.47 12.96 27.39
N VAL A 310 -3.96 11.81 27.85
CA VAL A 310 -2.53 11.60 28.12
C VAL A 310 -1.70 11.74 26.84
N LYS A 311 -2.15 11.15 25.72
CA LYS A 311 -1.51 11.29 24.40
C LYS A 311 -1.44 12.74 23.92
N PHE A 312 -2.54 13.48 24.07
CA PHE A 312 -2.58 14.90 23.71
C PHE A 312 -1.58 15.71 24.55
N PHE A 313 -1.53 15.48 25.86
CA PHE A 313 -0.55 16.14 26.70
C PHE A 313 0.90 15.81 26.27
N PHE A 314 1.17 14.56 25.85
CA PHE A 314 2.48 14.16 25.30
C PHE A 314 2.82 14.88 24.01
N TYR A 315 1.89 14.93 23.06
CA TYR A 315 2.05 15.66 21.81
C TYR A 315 2.42 17.13 22.04
N MET A 316 1.75 17.81 22.97
CA MET A 316 2.01 19.22 23.29
C MET A 316 3.40 19.45 23.90
N THR A 317 3.97 18.48 24.63
CA THR A 317 5.32 18.58 25.20
C THR A 317 6.45 18.27 24.21
N ASP A 318 6.21 17.40 23.21
CA ASP A 318 7.21 16.85 22.29
C ASP A 318 7.36 17.67 20.98
N GLU A 319 6.49 18.65 20.72
CA GLU A 319 6.56 19.51 19.52
C GLU A 319 7.45 20.75 19.65
N GLY A 320 7.94 21.14 20.83
CA GLY A 320 8.91 22.24 20.96
C GLY A 320 8.53 23.56 20.23
N LYS A 321 7.24 23.81 19.98
CA LYS A 321 6.72 24.97 19.24
C LYS A 321 5.63 25.70 20.03
N LEU A 322 5.94 26.05 21.27
CA LEU A 322 5.21 27.09 21.99
C LEU A 322 6.19 28.22 22.36
N GLU A 323 6.69 28.94 21.35
CA GLU A 323 7.48 30.17 21.55
C GLU A 323 6.65 31.36 22.05
N SER A 324 5.39 31.15 22.48
CA SER A 324 4.63 32.15 23.21
C SER A 324 3.92 31.52 24.40
N ARG A 325 4.47 31.78 25.60
CA ARG A 325 4.00 31.47 26.97
C ARG A 325 2.47 31.35 27.13
N PRO A 326 2.01 30.45 28.00
CA PRO A 326 2.09 30.66 29.45
C PRO A 326 3.20 29.82 30.08
N SER A 327 3.67 30.23 31.26
CA SER A 327 4.79 29.66 32.03
C SER A 327 4.96 28.14 31.90
N GLN A 328 6.03 27.70 31.24
CA GLN A 328 6.46 26.29 31.13
C GLN A 328 6.46 25.56 32.49
N GLU A 329 6.80 26.28 33.57
CA GLU A 329 6.75 25.77 34.96
C GLU A 329 5.35 25.32 35.42
N GLY A 330 4.28 25.95 34.92
CA GLY A 330 2.91 25.61 35.31
C GLY A 330 2.41 24.32 34.65
N LEU A 331 2.76 24.09 33.39
CA LEU A 331 2.34 22.89 32.65
C LEU A 331 3.02 21.64 33.23
N ASP A 332 4.33 21.69 33.47
CA ASP A 332 5.08 20.57 34.03
C ASP A 332 4.58 20.16 35.43
N VAL A 333 4.29 21.12 36.31
CA VAL A 333 3.73 20.82 37.64
C VAL A 333 2.33 20.21 37.55
N THR A 334 1.48 20.68 36.64
CA THR A 334 0.15 20.10 36.44
C THR A 334 0.21 18.69 35.85
N MET A 335 1.12 18.45 34.91
CA MET A 335 1.34 17.13 34.31
C MET A 335 1.89 16.13 35.31
N LEU A 336 2.82 16.54 36.17
CA LEU A 336 3.31 15.74 37.30
C LEU A 336 2.17 15.38 38.27
N THR A 337 1.29 16.34 38.57
CA THR A 337 0.15 16.13 39.48
C THR A 337 -0.88 15.15 38.91
N ILE A 338 -1.24 15.29 37.64
CA ILE A 338 -2.15 14.36 36.94
C ILE A 338 -1.54 12.96 36.87
N SER A 339 -0.27 12.88 36.49
CA SER A 339 0.45 11.61 36.36
C SER A 339 0.57 10.88 37.70
N MET A 340 0.87 11.58 38.80
CA MET A 340 0.88 11.02 40.15
C MET A 340 -0.53 10.61 40.63
N THR A 341 -1.57 11.34 40.23
CA THR A 341 -2.96 10.98 40.54
C THR A 341 -3.36 9.69 39.80
N LEU A 342 -3.04 9.57 38.51
CA LEU A 342 -3.28 8.37 37.72
C LEU A 342 -2.53 7.16 38.31
N LEU A 343 -1.25 7.33 38.65
CA LEU A 343 -0.42 6.30 39.26
C LEU A 343 -1.00 5.80 40.60
N LYS A 344 -1.44 6.71 41.48
CA LYS A 344 -1.98 6.38 42.81
C LYS A 344 -3.43 5.91 42.83
N LYS A 345 -4.25 6.27 41.84
CA LYS A 345 -5.68 5.97 41.86
C LYS A 345 -6.12 4.92 40.85
N LEU A 346 -5.49 4.90 39.68
CA LEU A 346 -5.86 4.04 38.56
C LEU A 346 -5.03 2.74 38.56
N LEU A 347 -3.72 2.86 38.77
CA LEU A 347 -2.77 1.75 38.59
C LEU A 347 -2.46 0.95 39.86
N VAL A 348 -3.00 1.34 41.03
CA VAL A 348 -2.76 0.63 42.30
C VAL A 348 -3.26 -0.81 42.28
N LEU A 349 -4.31 -1.08 41.51
CA LEU A 349 -4.90 -2.41 41.37
C LEU A 349 -4.48 -3.11 40.09
N PHE A 350 -3.43 -2.65 39.42
CA PHE A 350 -2.92 -3.32 38.23
C PHE A 350 -2.14 -4.60 38.61
N PRO A 351 -2.35 -5.73 37.90
CA PRO A 351 -3.42 -5.98 36.91
C PRO A 351 -4.79 -6.16 37.60
N LEU A 352 -5.88 -5.73 36.96
CA LEU A 352 -7.22 -5.66 37.56
C LEU A 352 -7.82 -7.00 37.99
N ASN A 353 -7.17 -8.13 37.70
CA ASN A 353 -7.65 -9.46 38.03
C ASN A 353 -6.48 -10.39 38.37
N MET A 354 -6.54 -11.04 39.53
CA MET A 354 -5.51 -11.96 40.05
C MET A 354 -6.08 -13.35 40.34
N THR A 355 -7.39 -13.58 40.13
CA THR A 355 -8.09 -14.79 40.58
C THR A 355 -8.41 -15.75 39.43
N ASN A 356 -7.79 -16.93 39.47
CA ASN A 356 -7.85 -18.03 38.48
C ASN A 356 -9.24 -18.73 38.33
N GLN A 357 -10.37 -18.05 38.53
CA GLN A 357 -11.71 -18.68 38.56
C GLN A 357 -12.75 -18.07 37.60
N LEU A 358 -12.35 -17.53 36.44
CA LEU A 358 -13.26 -16.85 35.51
C LEU A 358 -13.49 -17.61 34.20
N SER A 359 -14.53 -17.18 33.46
CA SER A 359 -14.88 -17.69 32.14
C SER A 359 -13.95 -17.12 31.07
N GLU A 360 -13.64 -17.91 30.02
CA GLU A 360 -12.78 -17.48 28.90
C GLU A 360 -13.21 -16.16 28.22
N LYS A 361 -14.49 -15.77 28.32
CA LYS A 361 -14.98 -14.52 27.74
C LYS A 361 -14.53 -13.31 28.56
N ASP A 362 -14.56 -13.41 29.88
CA ASP A 362 -14.24 -12.31 30.79
C ASP A 362 -12.73 -12.03 30.77
N ASP A 363 -11.91 -13.06 30.57
CA ASP A 363 -10.44 -12.93 30.42
C ASP A 363 -10.05 -12.00 29.25
N VAL A 364 -10.80 -12.02 28.14
CA VAL A 364 -10.56 -11.14 26.99
C VAL A 364 -10.92 -9.69 27.31
N GLU A 365 -11.99 -9.48 28.09
CA GLU A 365 -12.45 -8.13 28.46
C GLU A 365 -11.50 -7.49 29.47
N TYR A 366 -11.03 -8.26 30.47
CA TYR A 366 -9.98 -7.83 31.38
C TYR A 366 -8.63 -7.61 30.67
N PHE A 367 -8.29 -8.42 29.66
CA PHE A 367 -7.10 -8.18 28.84
C PHE A 367 -7.16 -6.81 28.14
N GLY A 368 -8.30 -6.45 27.54
CA GLY A 368 -8.48 -5.14 26.91
C GLY A 368 -8.31 -3.98 27.89
N LEU A 369 -8.86 -4.09 29.10
CA LEU A 369 -8.68 -3.07 30.15
C LEU A 369 -7.22 -2.97 30.61
N ASN A 370 -6.56 -4.10 30.87
CA ASN A 370 -5.16 -4.13 31.30
C ASN A 370 -4.23 -3.62 30.20
N ALA A 371 -4.54 -3.85 28.92
CA ALA A 371 -3.78 -3.32 27.80
C ALA A 371 -3.88 -1.79 27.70
N GLU A 372 -5.08 -1.20 27.82
CA GLU A 372 -5.23 0.26 27.86
C GLU A 372 -4.54 0.87 29.10
N LEU A 373 -4.65 0.24 30.26
CA LEU A 373 -3.91 0.66 31.46
C LEU A 373 -2.39 0.60 31.26
N THR A 374 -1.91 -0.44 30.58
CA THR A 374 -0.49 -0.59 30.25
C THR A 374 -0.05 0.53 29.30
N GLU A 375 -0.82 0.84 28.26
CA GLU A 375 -0.50 1.93 27.35
C GLU A 375 -0.44 3.28 28.07
N ILE A 376 -1.43 3.58 28.93
CA ILE A 376 -1.43 4.79 29.77
C ILE A 376 -0.16 4.83 30.64
N PHE A 377 0.16 3.73 31.33
CA PHE A 377 1.37 3.64 32.15
C PHE A 377 2.65 3.90 31.33
N LEU A 378 2.75 3.36 30.12
CA LEU A 378 3.92 3.52 29.26
C LEU A 378 4.08 4.93 28.69
N TYR A 379 3.00 5.70 28.54
CA TYR A 379 3.10 7.14 28.29
C TYR A 379 3.54 7.91 29.52
N LEU A 380 2.99 7.59 30.69
CA LEU A 380 3.32 8.25 31.96
C LEU A 380 4.78 7.98 32.39
N SER A 381 5.31 6.78 32.12
CA SER A 381 6.70 6.42 32.45
C SER A 381 7.73 7.22 31.66
N LYS A 382 7.34 7.87 30.56
CA LYS A 382 8.20 8.81 29.84
C LYS A 382 8.42 10.12 30.61
N TRP A 383 7.52 10.46 31.54
CA TRP A 383 7.54 11.71 32.31
C TRP A 383 7.90 11.53 33.78
N ILE A 384 7.53 10.39 34.37
CA ILE A 384 7.79 10.08 35.79
C ILE A 384 8.54 8.77 35.88
N SER A 385 9.47 8.67 36.84
CA SER A 385 10.04 7.38 37.26
C SER A 385 8.99 6.56 38.04
N PRO A 386 8.40 5.50 37.47
CA PRO A 386 7.37 4.74 38.16
C PRO A 386 7.97 3.90 39.31
N PRO A 387 7.15 3.49 40.30
CA PRO A 387 7.57 2.55 41.33
C PRO A 387 8.02 1.22 40.71
N ALA A 388 9.16 0.69 41.15
CA ALA A 388 9.76 -0.54 40.60
C ALA A 388 8.78 -1.73 40.59
N ILE A 389 8.00 -1.91 41.65
CA ILE A 389 6.99 -2.98 41.78
C ILE A 389 5.92 -2.91 40.68
N LEU A 390 5.49 -1.70 40.31
CA LEU A 390 4.47 -1.52 39.27
C LEU A 390 5.08 -1.76 37.89
N LEU A 391 6.33 -1.30 37.67
CA LEU A 391 7.05 -1.57 36.44
C LEU A 391 7.22 -3.08 36.22
N GLU A 392 7.63 -3.84 37.24
CA GLU A 392 7.76 -5.31 37.15
C GLU A 392 6.44 -5.99 36.73
N LYS A 393 5.32 -5.62 37.34
CA LYS A 393 4.00 -6.16 36.97
C LYS A 393 3.60 -5.82 35.54
N VAL A 394 3.94 -4.63 35.06
CA VAL A 394 3.67 -4.22 33.67
C VAL A 394 4.56 -5.00 32.69
N LEU A 395 5.83 -5.19 33.02
CA LEU A 395 6.75 -5.99 32.19
C LEU A 395 6.31 -7.46 32.13
N GLU A 396 5.86 -8.04 33.25
CA GLU A 396 5.28 -9.39 33.30
C GLU A 396 4.00 -9.50 32.45
N PHE A 397 3.13 -8.50 32.51
CA PHE A 397 1.94 -8.46 31.65
C PHE A 397 2.31 -8.34 30.16
N LEU A 398 3.29 -7.51 29.80
CA LEU A 398 3.76 -7.36 28.42
C LEU A 398 4.38 -8.65 27.88
N GLU A 399 5.24 -9.31 28.66
CA GLU A 399 5.82 -10.61 28.33
C GLU A 399 4.72 -11.66 28.09
N ASN A 400 3.78 -11.81 29.03
CA ASN A 400 2.67 -12.75 28.90
C ASN A 400 1.74 -12.44 27.71
N SER A 401 1.55 -11.15 27.40
CA SER A 401 0.76 -10.68 26.27
C SER A 401 1.43 -11.02 24.93
N LEU A 402 2.75 -10.82 24.83
CA LEU A 402 3.55 -11.17 23.65
C LEU A 402 3.58 -12.68 23.43
N LEU A 403 3.82 -13.45 24.50
CA LEU A 403 3.86 -14.91 24.46
C LEU A 403 2.49 -15.57 24.26
N ARG A 404 1.39 -14.77 24.26
CA ARG A 404 0.01 -15.25 24.22
C ARG A 404 -0.32 -16.30 25.28
N LYS A 405 0.45 -16.34 26.39
CA LYS A 405 0.34 -17.34 27.48
C LYS A 405 -0.89 -17.16 28.38
N ILE A 406 -1.76 -16.20 28.08
CA ILE A 406 -2.91 -15.83 28.91
C ILE A 406 -4.09 -16.84 28.78
N CYS A 407 -3.96 -17.88 27.94
CA CYS A 407 -4.81 -19.08 28.04
C CYS A 407 -3.97 -20.29 28.46
N PRO A 408 -4.08 -20.79 29.71
CA PRO A 408 -3.65 -22.14 30.01
C PRO A 408 -4.60 -23.09 29.29
N ASP A 409 -4.13 -23.63 28.17
CA ASP A 409 -4.77 -24.73 27.44
C ASP A 409 -4.68 -25.99 28.31
N THR A 410 -5.47 -26.05 29.37
CA THR A 410 -5.52 -27.22 30.27
C THR A 410 -6.86 -27.35 30.97
N ARG A 411 -7.93 -27.62 30.21
CA ARG A 411 -9.00 -28.51 30.67
C ARG A 411 -9.35 -29.51 29.57
N ILE A 412 -8.65 -30.64 29.66
CA ILE A 412 -8.77 -31.83 28.83
C ILE A 412 -10.22 -32.33 28.78
N GLY A 413 -10.70 -32.56 27.55
CA GLY A 413 -11.53 -33.69 27.13
C GLY A 413 -12.69 -34.13 28.02
N LYS A 414 -13.91 -33.75 27.63
CA LYS A 414 -15.06 -34.64 27.31
C LYS A 414 -16.36 -33.84 27.37
N ALA A 415 -16.90 -33.50 26.20
CA ALA A 415 -18.35 -33.48 25.98
C ALA A 415 -18.58 -33.61 24.48
N LEU A 416 -19.16 -34.75 24.09
CA LEU A 416 -19.39 -35.16 22.72
C LEU A 416 -20.03 -34.08 21.84
N GLU A 417 -19.41 -33.92 20.67
CA GLU A 417 -20.02 -33.69 19.37
C GLU A 417 -21.55 -33.56 19.37
N LYS A 418 -22.06 -32.33 19.48
CA LYS A 418 -23.26 -31.92 18.75
C LYS A 418 -23.11 -30.51 18.16
N ARG A 419 -23.32 -30.47 16.84
CA ARG A 419 -23.60 -29.35 15.91
C ARG A 419 -22.41 -28.60 15.30
N GLU A 420 -22.21 -28.83 14.01
CA GLU A 420 -21.38 -28.02 13.10
C GLU A 420 -21.75 -26.52 13.07
N LYS A 421 -22.99 -26.15 13.44
CA LYS A 421 -23.39 -24.75 13.65
C LYS A 421 -22.71 -24.11 14.87
N TRP A 422 -22.47 -24.89 15.94
CA TRP A 422 -21.72 -24.43 17.11
C TRP A 422 -20.23 -24.31 16.77
N LYS A 423 -19.64 -25.28 16.06
CA LYS A 423 -18.25 -25.18 15.58
C LYS A 423 -17.99 -23.94 14.71
N LYS A 424 -18.94 -23.52 13.87
CA LYS A 424 -18.81 -22.26 13.07
C LYS A 424 -18.97 -21.00 13.92
N ARG A 425 -19.88 -20.99 14.90
CA ARG A 425 -20.12 -19.84 15.78
C ARG A 425 -18.97 -19.65 16.76
N GLU A 426 -18.48 -20.74 17.34
CA GLU A 426 -17.32 -20.79 18.22
C GLU A 426 -16.03 -20.43 17.48
N LYS A 427 -15.83 -20.91 16.23
CA LYS A 427 -14.72 -20.43 15.38
C LYS A 427 -14.80 -18.94 15.10
N LYS A 428 -16.00 -18.41 14.80
CA LYS A 428 -16.20 -16.97 14.53
C LYS A 428 -15.96 -16.12 15.78
N GLU A 429 -16.46 -16.57 16.93
CA GLU A 429 -16.25 -15.90 18.22
C GLU A 429 -14.79 -16.01 18.69
N LYS A 430 -14.10 -17.11 18.39
CA LYS A 430 -12.66 -17.26 18.65
C LYS A 430 -11.82 -16.34 17.76
N GLN A 431 -12.18 -16.22 16.48
CA GLN A 431 -11.53 -15.30 15.54
C GLN A 431 -11.71 -13.84 15.96
N GLU A 432 -12.93 -13.42 16.30
CA GLU A 432 -13.22 -12.04 16.74
C GLU A 432 -12.50 -11.71 18.07
N ARG A 433 -12.36 -12.69 18.98
CA ARG A 433 -11.58 -12.54 20.21
C ARG A 433 -10.09 -12.33 19.92
N GLN A 434 -9.51 -13.15 19.04
CA GLN A 434 -8.12 -13.02 18.64
C GLN A 434 -7.85 -11.67 17.96
N GLU A 435 -8.74 -11.20 17.09
CA GLU A 435 -8.62 -9.88 16.44
C GLU A 435 -8.66 -8.72 17.44
N LYS A 436 -9.54 -8.78 18.46
CA LYS A 436 -9.61 -7.77 19.52
C LYS A 436 -8.33 -7.73 20.36
N GLN A 437 -7.82 -8.89 20.79
CA GLN A 437 -6.55 -8.97 21.51
C GLN A 437 -5.38 -8.47 20.66
N LEU A 438 -5.38 -8.78 19.36
CA LEU A 438 -4.36 -8.34 18.42
C LEU A 438 -4.29 -6.82 18.31
N LYS A 439 -5.45 -6.16 18.26
CA LYS A 439 -5.52 -4.69 18.18
C LYS A 439 -4.85 -4.02 19.38
N HIS A 440 -5.11 -4.53 20.58
CA HIS A 440 -4.49 -4.01 21.81
C HIS A 440 -2.99 -4.34 21.88
N LEU A 441 -2.56 -5.52 21.41
CA LEU A 441 -1.14 -5.85 21.36
C LEU A 441 -0.37 -4.92 20.41
N ILE A 442 -0.93 -4.62 19.24
CA ILE A 442 -0.33 -3.71 18.25
C ILE A 442 -0.12 -2.30 18.82
N SER A 443 -1.01 -1.81 19.69
CA SER A 443 -0.82 -0.48 20.32
C SER A 443 0.30 -0.45 21.35
N LEU A 444 0.68 -1.59 21.93
CA LEU A 444 1.75 -1.71 22.92
C LEU A 444 3.14 -1.90 22.30
N LEU A 445 3.24 -2.45 21.09
CA LEU A 445 4.51 -2.71 20.41
C LEU A 445 5.43 -1.48 20.24
N PRO A 446 4.93 -0.25 19.93
CA PRO A 446 5.78 0.94 19.78
C PRO A 446 6.59 1.34 21.01
N PHE A 447 6.27 0.80 22.20
CA PHE A 447 7.00 1.09 23.42
C PHE A 447 8.16 0.14 23.69
N VAL A 448 8.19 -1.02 23.02
CA VAL A 448 9.19 -2.07 23.22
C VAL A 448 10.63 -1.55 23.04
N PRO A 449 10.98 -0.80 21.97
CA PRO A 449 12.36 -0.33 21.78
C PRO A 449 12.86 0.51 22.97
N LYS A 450 12.04 1.48 23.41
CA LYS A 450 12.38 2.35 24.53
C LYS A 450 12.47 1.57 25.85
N LEU A 451 11.56 0.63 26.09
CA LEU A 451 11.61 -0.22 27.28
C LEU A 451 12.89 -1.05 27.34
N VAL A 452 13.28 -1.69 26.23
CA VAL A 452 14.51 -2.49 26.15
C VAL A 452 15.75 -1.66 26.50
N SER A 453 15.80 -0.37 26.13
CA SER A 453 16.91 0.50 26.52
C SER A 453 16.94 0.90 28.00
N GLN A 454 15.81 0.81 28.72
CA GLN A 454 15.65 1.36 30.08
C GLN A 454 15.62 0.31 31.19
N VAL A 455 15.24 -0.93 30.88
CA VAL A 455 15.09 -2.00 31.88
C VAL A 455 16.43 -2.70 32.18
N PRO A 456 16.59 -3.39 33.32
CA PRO A 456 17.77 -4.22 33.61
C PRO A 456 17.92 -5.39 32.61
N ASP A 457 19.15 -5.90 32.44
CA ASP A 457 19.48 -6.90 31.42
C ASP A 457 18.63 -8.19 31.50
N ASP A 458 18.28 -8.64 32.72
CA ASP A 458 17.39 -9.80 32.94
C ASP A 458 16.00 -9.61 32.31
N TRP A 459 15.46 -8.39 32.36
CA TRP A 459 14.18 -8.08 31.72
C TRP A 459 14.34 -7.81 30.22
N LYS A 460 15.50 -7.30 29.77
CA LYS A 460 15.77 -7.12 28.34
C LYS A 460 15.71 -8.45 27.61
N SER A 461 16.40 -9.47 28.12
CA SER A 461 16.43 -10.81 27.49
C SER A 461 15.05 -11.45 27.43
N ARG A 462 14.27 -11.39 28.52
CA ARG A 462 12.88 -11.89 28.58
C ARG A 462 11.95 -11.18 27.59
N LEU A 463 12.01 -9.86 27.51
CA LEU A 463 11.18 -9.08 26.58
C LEU A 463 11.56 -9.34 25.12
N LEU A 464 12.86 -9.41 24.81
CA LEU A 464 13.35 -9.72 23.47
C LEU A 464 12.99 -11.15 23.04
N GLN A 465 13.07 -12.11 23.96
CA GLN A 465 12.60 -13.47 23.73
C GLN A 465 11.10 -13.49 23.44
N ALA A 466 10.29 -12.86 24.30
CA ALA A 466 8.84 -12.81 24.13
C ALA A 466 8.44 -12.14 22.81
N PHE A 467 9.11 -11.04 22.44
CA PHE A 467 8.90 -10.38 21.16
C PHE A 467 9.30 -11.27 19.97
N THR A 468 10.42 -11.99 20.07
CA THR A 468 10.90 -12.90 19.02
C THR A 468 9.96 -14.08 18.82
N GLU A 469 9.48 -14.70 19.90
CA GLU A 469 8.48 -15.77 19.85
C GLU A 469 7.16 -15.26 19.26
N ALA A 470 6.68 -14.08 19.72
CA ALA A 470 5.50 -13.44 19.15
C ALA A 470 5.64 -13.21 17.64
N PHE A 471 6.80 -12.75 17.18
CA PHE A 471 7.09 -12.56 15.76
C PHE A 471 7.08 -13.89 14.99
N LYS A 472 7.70 -14.95 15.52
CA LYS A 472 7.75 -16.27 14.87
C LYS A 472 6.37 -16.93 14.76
N ASP A 473 5.54 -16.79 15.78
CA ASP A 473 4.19 -17.40 15.85
C ASP A 473 3.11 -16.65 15.04
N CYS A 474 3.46 -15.51 14.44
CA CYS A 474 2.53 -14.73 13.62
C CYS A 474 2.36 -15.31 12.22
N ASN A 475 1.12 -15.36 11.74
CA ASN A 475 0.84 -15.58 10.32
C ASN A 475 1.54 -14.49 9.48
N HIS A 476 2.19 -14.90 8.39
CA HIS A 476 2.99 -14.06 7.49
C HIS A 476 2.24 -12.84 6.94
N VAL A 477 0.90 -12.89 6.89
CA VAL A 477 0.04 -11.81 6.37
C VAL A 477 -0.64 -11.00 7.49
N SER A 478 -0.35 -11.29 8.76
CA SER A 478 -1.04 -10.62 9.88
C SER A 478 -0.55 -9.18 10.10
N PRO A 479 -1.45 -8.25 10.51
CA PRO A 479 -1.07 -6.88 10.84
C PRO A 479 -0.07 -6.79 12.00
N LEU A 480 -0.06 -7.81 12.88
CA LEU A 480 0.93 -7.93 13.94
C LEU A 480 2.33 -8.20 13.39
N LYS A 481 2.48 -9.04 12.35
CA LYS A 481 3.77 -9.29 11.69
C LYS A 481 4.34 -7.99 11.11
N LEU A 482 3.50 -7.19 10.45
CA LEU A 482 3.87 -5.87 9.93
C LEU A 482 4.26 -4.88 11.03
N ALA A 483 3.48 -4.83 12.13
CA ALA A 483 3.81 -4.01 13.28
C ALA A 483 5.16 -4.41 13.88
N CYS A 484 5.41 -5.73 14.08
CA CYS A 484 6.69 -6.23 14.55
C CYS A 484 7.83 -5.83 13.60
N LEU A 485 7.68 -5.95 12.29
CA LEU A 485 8.72 -5.53 11.31
C LEU A 485 9.07 -4.04 11.44
N SER A 486 8.07 -3.17 11.63
CA SER A 486 8.31 -1.73 11.86
C SER A 486 9.05 -1.46 13.16
N ILE A 487 8.78 -2.24 14.22
CA ILE A 487 9.49 -2.12 15.50
C ILE A 487 10.90 -2.72 15.41
N MET A 488 11.08 -3.82 14.69
CA MET A 488 12.39 -4.41 14.40
C MET A 488 13.27 -3.41 13.63
N GLU A 489 12.70 -2.72 12.65
CA GLU A 489 13.39 -1.64 11.93
C GLU A 489 13.88 -0.54 12.89
N GLU A 490 13.04 -0.11 13.84
CA GLU A 490 13.40 0.90 14.84
C GLU A 490 14.52 0.43 15.79
N MET A 491 14.52 -0.86 16.17
CA MET A 491 15.54 -1.43 17.07
C MET A 491 16.86 -1.77 16.37
N LEU A 492 16.81 -2.26 15.13
CA LEU A 492 17.99 -2.63 14.34
C LEU A 492 18.62 -1.42 13.65
N VAL A 493 17.81 -0.46 13.21
CA VAL A 493 18.25 0.76 12.50
C VAL A 493 17.65 2.00 13.17
N PRO A 494 18.13 2.37 14.37
CA PRO A 494 17.65 3.56 15.06
C PRO A 494 17.85 4.83 14.21
N ARG A 495 16.85 5.70 14.19
CA ARG A 495 16.88 6.99 13.46
C ARG A 495 17.70 8.08 14.15
N GLN A 496 18.01 7.89 15.43
CA GLN A 496 18.79 8.79 16.29
C GLN A 496 20.03 8.04 16.79
N ASP A 497 21.05 8.73 17.33
CA ASP A 497 22.27 8.13 17.91
C ASP A 497 22.03 7.29 19.18
N VAL A 498 20.78 6.89 19.45
CA VAL A 498 20.40 6.02 20.56
C VAL A 498 20.56 4.56 20.13
N LEU A 499 21.51 3.86 20.74
CA LEU A 499 21.66 2.41 20.58
C LEU A 499 20.67 1.71 21.51
N TYR A 500 19.61 1.12 20.95
CA TYR A 500 18.65 0.32 21.71
C TYR A 500 19.19 -1.05 22.13
N LEU A 501 20.08 -1.62 21.30
CA LEU A 501 20.63 -2.95 21.45
C LEU A 501 22.16 -2.83 21.39
N ASP A 502 22.85 -3.23 22.45
CA ASP A 502 24.30 -3.24 22.51
C ASP A 502 24.82 -4.55 21.86
N PRO A 503 25.53 -4.46 20.71
CA PRO A 503 26.05 -5.64 20.03
C PRO A 503 27.19 -6.34 20.79
N SER A 504 27.71 -5.75 21.89
CA SER A 504 28.72 -6.38 22.74
C SER A 504 28.16 -7.45 23.67
N VAL A 505 26.84 -7.50 23.88
CA VAL A 505 26.16 -8.51 24.70
C VAL A 505 25.70 -9.68 23.81
N PRO A 506 26.28 -10.89 23.94
CA PRO A 506 26.01 -12.02 23.02
C PRO A 506 24.53 -12.43 22.97
N GLU A 507 23.85 -12.46 24.12
CA GLU A 507 22.44 -12.86 24.24
C GLU A 507 21.50 -11.92 23.48
N ILE A 508 21.81 -10.62 23.44
CA ILE A 508 21.04 -9.62 22.69
C ILE A 508 21.31 -9.75 21.19
N PHE A 509 22.57 -10.01 20.84
CA PHE A 509 22.99 -10.21 19.46
C PHE A 509 22.29 -11.43 18.84
N ASP A 510 22.13 -12.53 19.58
CA ASP A 510 21.44 -13.74 19.09
C ASP A 510 19.99 -13.46 18.61
N PHE A 511 19.26 -12.57 19.29
CA PHE A 511 17.92 -12.16 18.83
C PHE A 511 17.98 -11.38 17.52
N GLN A 512 18.95 -10.48 17.35
CA GLN A 512 19.15 -9.73 16.11
C GLN A 512 19.49 -10.68 14.95
N ILE A 513 20.36 -11.67 15.17
CA ILE A 513 20.68 -12.69 14.18
C ILE A 513 19.42 -13.46 13.78
N ALA A 514 18.66 -13.94 14.78
CA ALA A 514 17.43 -14.67 14.53
C ALA A 514 16.46 -13.86 13.66
N TRP A 515 16.33 -12.56 13.90
CA TRP A 515 15.49 -11.68 13.12
C TRP A 515 15.95 -11.51 11.68
N ILE A 516 17.25 -11.25 11.45
CA ILE A 516 17.81 -11.06 10.10
C ILE A 516 17.61 -12.33 9.25
N ARG A 517 17.86 -13.51 9.84
CA ARG A 517 17.74 -14.80 9.13
C ARG A 517 16.31 -15.15 8.72
N GLU A 518 15.31 -14.61 9.42
CA GLU A 518 13.89 -14.83 9.11
C GLU A 518 13.40 -13.94 7.94
N LEU A 519 14.02 -12.79 7.66
CA LEU A 519 13.55 -11.86 6.63
C LEU A 519 13.55 -12.48 5.21
N PRO A 520 14.62 -13.17 4.74
CA PRO A 520 14.62 -13.86 3.46
C PRO A 520 13.52 -14.92 3.36
N MET A 521 13.30 -15.68 4.44
CA MET A 521 12.27 -16.72 4.48
C MET A 521 10.87 -16.12 4.32
N LEU A 522 10.60 -14.96 4.92
CA LEU A 522 9.35 -14.24 4.74
C LEU A 522 9.14 -13.79 3.29
N LEU A 523 10.19 -13.31 2.62
CA LEU A 523 10.10 -12.93 1.19
C LEU A 523 9.75 -14.12 0.30
N ILE A 524 10.37 -15.28 0.55
CA ILE A 524 10.11 -16.51 -0.21
C ILE A 524 8.69 -17.02 0.04
N LEU A 525 8.22 -17.04 1.28
CA LEU A 525 6.90 -17.56 1.64
C LEU A 525 5.74 -16.66 1.16
N MET A 526 5.94 -15.34 1.20
CA MET A 526 4.94 -14.36 0.79
C MET A 526 4.91 -14.16 -0.72
N GLY A 527 6.05 -14.02 -1.39
CA GLY A 527 6.14 -13.76 -2.82
C GLY A 527 5.19 -12.64 -3.27
N ASP A 528 4.30 -12.96 -4.22
CA ASP A 528 3.27 -12.10 -4.79
C ASP A 528 1.95 -12.07 -3.99
N LYS A 529 1.79 -12.92 -2.97
CA LYS A 529 0.54 -13.02 -2.19
C LYS A 529 0.24 -11.74 -1.40
N ASN A 530 1.27 -10.99 -1.01
CA ASN A 530 1.14 -9.69 -0.35
C ASN A 530 2.33 -8.77 -0.69
N PRO A 531 2.23 -8.01 -1.81
CA PRO A 531 3.34 -7.17 -2.27
C PRO A 531 3.69 -6.06 -1.29
N SER A 532 2.73 -5.52 -0.53
CA SER A 532 2.97 -4.48 0.49
C SER A 532 3.87 -4.99 1.62
N CYS A 533 3.65 -6.23 2.08
CA CYS A 533 4.48 -6.82 3.13
C CYS A 533 5.89 -7.14 2.61
N SER A 534 6.00 -7.69 1.40
CA SER A 534 7.29 -7.92 0.74
C SER A 534 8.08 -6.61 0.57
N GLN A 535 7.41 -5.51 0.22
CA GLN A 535 8.02 -4.19 0.12
C GLN A 535 8.56 -3.67 1.47
N VAL A 536 7.82 -3.86 2.57
CA VAL A 536 8.29 -3.48 3.92
C VAL A 536 9.55 -4.28 4.30
N VAL A 537 9.55 -5.59 4.05
CA VAL A 537 10.71 -6.45 4.32
C VAL A 537 11.92 -6.02 3.48
N LEU A 538 11.75 -5.75 2.20
CA LEU A 538 12.82 -5.28 1.31
C LEU A 538 13.35 -3.90 1.74
N HIS A 539 12.49 -2.99 2.16
CA HIS A 539 12.91 -1.71 2.74
C HIS A 539 13.75 -1.88 4.00
N LEU A 540 13.35 -2.80 4.89
CA LEU A 540 14.15 -3.13 6.07
C LEU A 540 15.51 -3.68 5.65
N LEU A 541 15.56 -4.69 4.78
CA LEU A 541 16.81 -5.26 4.27
C LEU A 541 17.75 -4.22 3.65
N LEU A 542 17.21 -3.28 2.89
CA LEU A 542 17.98 -2.19 2.30
C LEU A 542 18.59 -1.30 3.39
N ARG A 543 17.81 -0.92 4.40
CA ARG A 543 18.31 -0.09 5.51
C ARG A 543 19.35 -0.82 6.37
N LEU A 544 19.20 -2.13 6.55
CA LEU A 544 20.20 -2.96 7.23
C LEU A 544 21.52 -2.95 6.46
N GLY A 545 21.49 -3.13 5.13
CA GLY A 545 22.68 -3.06 4.28
C GLY A 545 23.33 -1.67 4.25
N GLN A 546 22.54 -0.60 4.25
CA GLN A 546 23.05 0.78 4.33
C GLN A 546 23.76 1.08 5.65
N ARG A 547 23.36 0.42 6.74
CA ARG A 547 23.92 0.60 8.08
C ARG A 547 25.00 -0.41 8.43
N SER A 548 25.17 -1.49 7.66
CA SER A 548 26.25 -2.44 7.86
C SER A 548 27.60 -1.79 7.52
N LEU A 549 28.16 -1.07 8.50
CA LEU A 549 29.52 -0.57 8.45
C LEU A 549 30.48 -1.75 8.31
N MET A 550 31.50 -1.58 7.47
CA MET A 550 32.56 -2.57 7.21
C MET A 550 33.12 -3.10 8.54
N ASN A 551 33.13 -4.43 8.69
CA ASN A 551 33.71 -5.19 9.81
C ASN A 551 32.91 -5.27 11.12
N SER A 552 31.59 -5.01 11.11
CA SER A 552 30.71 -5.34 12.24
C SER A 552 30.22 -6.80 12.19
N SER A 553 29.92 -7.40 13.33
CA SER A 553 29.25 -8.72 13.41
C SER A 553 27.92 -8.75 12.64
N PHE A 554 27.26 -7.59 12.59
CA PHE A 554 26.04 -7.34 11.82
C PHE A 554 26.25 -7.46 10.30
N ALA A 555 27.35 -6.90 9.76
CA ALA A 555 27.68 -7.02 8.33
C ALA A 555 27.89 -8.48 7.91
N ARG A 556 28.54 -9.28 8.76
CA ARG A 556 28.74 -10.72 8.51
C ARG A 556 27.43 -11.48 8.41
N GLU A 557 26.47 -11.18 9.29
CA GLU A 557 25.15 -11.84 9.25
C GLU A 557 24.29 -11.35 8.09
N TYR A 558 24.46 -10.09 7.67
CA TYR A 558 23.89 -9.61 6.42
C TYR A 558 24.43 -10.43 5.24
N ASP A 559 25.76 -10.58 5.12
CA ASP A 559 26.39 -11.39 4.07
C ASP A 559 25.96 -12.86 4.09
N ASN A 560 25.80 -13.45 5.29
CA ASN A 560 25.32 -14.84 5.43
C ASN A 560 23.88 -15.03 4.91
N MET A 561 23.07 -13.98 4.86
CA MET A 561 21.70 -14.09 4.33
C MET A 561 21.67 -14.37 2.82
N GLN A 562 22.78 -14.21 2.10
CA GLN A 562 22.89 -14.60 0.69
C GLN A 562 22.48 -16.06 0.46
N PHE A 563 22.81 -16.97 1.38
CA PHE A 563 22.44 -18.39 1.27
C PHE A 563 20.93 -18.62 1.34
N SER A 564 20.21 -17.87 2.19
CA SER A 564 18.76 -17.97 2.32
C SER A 564 18.00 -17.16 1.26
N LEU A 565 18.65 -16.22 0.57
CA LEU A 565 18.08 -15.47 -0.56
C LEU A 565 18.16 -16.21 -1.90
N GLN A 566 18.96 -17.27 -2.04
CA GLN A 566 19.05 -18.01 -3.31
C GLN A 566 17.68 -18.48 -3.84
N PRO A 567 16.78 -19.07 -3.03
CA PRO A 567 15.46 -19.52 -3.50
C PRO A 567 14.51 -18.38 -3.90
N PHE A 568 14.82 -17.14 -3.51
CA PHE A 568 14.03 -15.97 -3.88
C PHE A 568 14.28 -15.55 -5.34
N PHE A 569 15.52 -15.72 -5.83
CA PHE A 569 15.90 -15.42 -7.22
C PHE A 569 15.74 -16.63 -8.15
N SER A 570 16.02 -17.84 -7.67
CA SER A 570 15.90 -19.08 -8.45
C SER A 570 14.92 -20.07 -7.80
N ASN A 571 13.96 -20.60 -8.56
CA ASN A 571 13.08 -21.65 -8.08
C ASN A 571 13.56 -23.02 -8.58
N GLN A 572 13.71 -23.99 -7.69
CA GLN A 572 14.18 -25.35 -8.05
C GLN A 572 13.12 -26.19 -8.78
N ASN A 573 11.85 -25.74 -8.82
CA ASN A 573 10.71 -26.52 -9.29
C ASN A 573 10.06 -26.01 -10.59
N ASP A 574 10.84 -25.54 -11.57
CA ASP A 574 10.38 -25.15 -12.93
C ASP A 574 9.29 -24.05 -13.01
N GLY A 575 9.05 -23.29 -11.94
CA GLY A 575 8.11 -22.15 -11.92
C GLY A 575 8.81 -20.81 -11.67
N ASP A 576 8.18 -19.69 -12.04
CA ASP A 576 8.77 -18.36 -11.83
C ASP A 576 9.17 -18.12 -10.37
N SER A 577 10.36 -17.53 -10.19
CA SER A 577 10.87 -17.20 -8.86
C SER A 577 10.02 -16.12 -8.18
N PRO A 578 9.98 -16.09 -6.84
CA PRO A 578 9.25 -15.06 -6.10
C PRO A 578 9.61 -13.62 -6.53
N PHE A 579 10.88 -13.37 -6.89
CA PHE A 579 11.34 -12.07 -7.40
C PHE A 579 10.63 -11.64 -8.70
N VAL A 580 10.49 -12.54 -9.68
CA VAL A 580 9.89 -12.22 -10.99
C VAL A 580 8.42 -11.82 -10.84
N LYS A 581 7.72 -12.39 -9.85
CA LYS A 581 6.30 -12.12 -9.60
C LYS A 581 6.03 -10.82 -8.84
N LEU A 582 7.06 -10.16 -8.30
CA LEU A 582 6.90 -8.92 -7.52
C LEU A 582 6.64 -7.69 -8.41
N PRO A 583 5.98 -6.66 -7.88
CA PRO A 583 5.90 -5.35 -8.54
C PRO A 583 7.27 -4.72 -8.73
N ARG A 584 7.39 -3.85 -9.74
CA ARG A 584 8.65 -3.21 -10.13
C ARG A 584 9.35 -2.46 -8.99
N ASP A 585 8.61 -1.71 -8.17
CA ASP A 585 9.19 -0.98 -7.04
C ASP A 585 9.86 -1.92 -6.03
N SER A 586 9.24 -3.08 -5.78
CA SER A 586 9.81 -4.12 -4.92
C SER A 586 11.01 -4.80 -5.58
N GLN A 587 10.96 -5.06 -6.88
CA GLN A 587 12.12 -5.59 -7.62
C GLN A 587 13.32 -4.64 -7.50
N GLU A 588 13.14 -3.34 -7.71
CA GLU A 588 14.21 -2.34 -7.59
C GLU A 588 14.80 -2.28 -6.18
N LEU A 589 13.96 -2.31 -5.14
CA LEU A 589 14.43 -2.36 -3.75
C LEU A 589 15.29 -3.60 -3.49
N SER A 590 14.86 -4.76 -4.01
CA SER A 590 15.62 -6.00 -3.89
C SER A 590 16.96 -5.94 -4.62
N LEU A 591 17.01 -5.31 -5.80
CA LEU A 591 18.27 -5.14 -6.52
C LEU A 591 19.21 -4.18 -5.77
N CYS A 592 18.68 -3.10 -5.20
CA CYS A 592 19.47 -2.20 -4.37
C CYS A 592 20.11 -2.91 -3.17
N CYS A 593 19.46 -3.90 -2.57
CA CYS A 593 20.05 -4.70 -1.48
C CYS A 593 21.33 -5.44 -1.92
N LEU A 594 21.40 -5.92 -3.17
CA LEU A 594 22.56 -6.68 -3.69
C LEU A 594 23.85 -5.86 -3.67
N PHE A 595 23.75 -4.53 -3.77
CA PHE A 595 24.90 -3.63 -3.78
C PHE A 595 25.60 -3.55 -2.41
N TYR A 596 24.88 -3.79 -1.31
CA TYR A 596 25.41 -3.62 0.05
C TYR A 596 26.08 -4.87 0.63
N PHE A 597 26.08 -6.01 -0.07
CA PHE A 597 26.87 -7.17 0.34
C PHE A 597 28.36 -6.88 0.23
N SER A 598 29.14 -7.29 1.22
CA SER A 598 30.60 -7.08 1.19
C SER A 598 31.26 -7.92 0.09
N HIS A 599 30.70 -9.10 -0.18
CA HIS A 599 31.08 -9.99 -1.26
C HIS A 599 29.84 -10.76 -1.74
N LEU A 600 29.61 -10.84 -3.06
CA LEU A 600 28.54 -11.65 -3.64
C LEU A 600 29.02 -13.07 -3.96
N ASP A 601 28.40 -14.07 -3.34
CA ASP A 601 28.77 -15.48 -3.53
C ASP A 601 28.42 -16.02 -4.93
N SER A 602 29.27 -16.92 -5.43
CA SER A 602 29.12 -17.58 -6.74
C SER A 602 27.77 -18.31 -6.90
N LEU A 603 27.25 -18.91 -5.83
CA LEU A 603 25.94 -19.58 -5.86
C LEU A 603 24.79 -18.59 -6.00
N LEU A 604 24.86 -17.42 -5.35
CA LEU A 604 23.86 -16.38 -5.49
C LEU A 604 23.88 -15.78 -6.91
N LEU A 605 25.08 -15.54 -7.46
CA LEU A 605 25.23 -15.08 -8.85
C LEU A 605 24.64 -16.07 -9.84
N LYS A 606 24.80 -17.37 -9.59
CA LYS A 606 24.14 -18.42 -10.38
C LYS A 606 22.61 -18.33 -10.29
N SER A 607 22.06 -18.21 -9.08
CA SER A 607 20.60 -18.02 -8.90
C SER A 607 20.06 -16.76 -9.60
N ILE A 608 20.84 -15.67 -9.61
CA ILE A 608 20.47 -14.44 -10.33
C ILE A 608 20.59 -14.64 -11.84
N ALA A 609 21.59 -15.39 -12.32
CA ALA A 609 21.71 -15.74 -13.74
C ALA A 609 20.50 -16.56 -14.19
N ASP A 610 20.11 -17.57 -13.42
CA ASP A 610 18.91 -18.39 -13.69
C ASP A 610 17.64 -17.51 -13.72
N CYS A 611 17.54 -16.53 -12.81
CA CYS A 611 16.46 -15.54 -12.82
C CYS A 611 16.43 -14.70 -14.11
N CYS A 612 17.61 -14.26 -14.57
CA CYS A 612 17.75 -13.48 -15.80
C CYS A 612 17.39 -14.28 -17.07
N LEU A 613 17.52 -15.60 -17.02
CA LEU A 613 17.18 -16.51 -18.12
C LEU A 613 15.69 -16.93 -18.09
N CYS A 614 14.93 -16.50 -17.08
CA CYS A 614 13.49 -16.76 -16.99
C CYS A 614 12.72 -15.98 -18.09
N PRO A 615 11.84 -16.64 -18.87
CA PRO A 615 11.13 -15.99 -19.98
C PRO A 615 10.12 -14.93 -19.54
N HIS A 616 9.67 -14.96 -18.28
CA HIS A 616 8.70 -14.00 -17.73
C HIS A 616 9.35 -12.73 -17.15
N LEU A 617 10.68 -12.67 -17.07
CA LEU A 617 11.37 -11.48 -16.57
C LEU A 617 11.34 -10.37 -17.63
N GLU A 618 10.91 -9.18 -17.22
CA GLU A 618 10.92 -8.02 -18.13
C GLU A 618 12.35 -7.58 -18.46
N HIS A 619 12.63 -7.28 -19.75
CA HIS A 619 13.98 -6.92 -20.22
C HIS A 619 14.58 -5.69 -19.52
N HIS A 620 13.75 -4.77 -19.04
CA HIS A 620 14.24 -3.60 -18.29
C HIS A 620 14.86 -4.00 -16.94
N VAL A 621 14.27 -4.97 -16.25
CA VAL A 621 14.79 -5.51 -14.98
C VAL A 621 16.08 -6.28 -15.23
N LEU A 622 16.16 -7.06 -16.32
CA LEU A 622 17.39 -7.72 -16.75
C LEU A 622 18.56 -6.73 -16.90
N PHE A 623 18.35 -5.62 -17.61
CA PHE A 623 19.41 -4.61 -17.79
C PHE A 623 19.78 -3.93 -16.47
N ARG A 624 18.80 -3.70 -15.59
CA ARG A 624 19.04 -3.15 -14.26
C ARG A 624 19.85 -4.10 -13.37
N ILE A 625 19.60 -5.40 -13.43
CA ILE A 625 20.40 -6.42 -12.71
C ILE A 625 21.87 -6.33 -13.13
N ILE A 626 22.13 -6.26 -14.45
CA ILE A 626 23.51 -6.21 -14.97
C ILE A 626 24.20 -4.92 -14.52
N GLU A 627 23.49 -3.78 -14.54
CA GLU A 627 24.02 -2.50 -14.07
C GLU A 627 24.42 -2.54 -12.59
N VAL A 628 23.55 -3.09 -11.74
CA VAL A 628 23.81 -3.22 -10.30
C VAL A 628 25.00 -4.17 -10.04
N LEU A 629 25.00 -5.36 -10.65
CA LEU A 629 26.09 -6.32 -10.48
C LEU A 629 27.43 -5.79 -11.00
N HIS A 630 27.42 -5.08 -12.14
CA HIS A 630 28.64 -4.46 -12.66
C HIS A 630 29.14 -3.33 -11.75
N SER A 631 28.24 -2.58 -11.12
CA SER A 631 28.60 -1.57 -10.11
C SER A 631 29.17 -2.22 -8.84
N SER A 632 28.62 -3.34 -8.40
CA SER A 632 29.16 -4.14 -7.30
C SER A 632 30.55 -4.70 -7.62
N TYR A 633 30.77 -5.17 -8.86
CA TYR A 633 32.10 -5.57 -9.35
C TYR A 633 33.11 -4.41 -9.30
N LYS A 634 32.75 -3.22 -9.81
CA LYS A 634 33.61 -2.03 -9.76
C LYS A 634 33.98 -1.63 -8.34
N SER A 635 33.09 -1.89 -7.39
CA SER A 635 33.29 -1.62 -5.97
C SER A 635 34.12 -2.72 -5.25
N GLY A 636 34.47 -3.79 -5.96
CA GLY A 636 35.29 -4.90 -5.44
C GLY A 636 34.52 -6.01 -4.74
N HIS A 637 33.18 -6.03 -4.84
CA HIS A 637 32.32 -7.02 -4.17
C HIS A 637 32.15 -8.34 -4.95
N ILE A 638 32.61 -8.39 -6.21
CA ILE A 638 32.50 -9.59 -7.06
C ILE A 638 33.89 -9.93 -7.59
N GLN A 639 34.28 -11.21 -7.52
CA GLN A 639 35.52 -11.66 -8.14
C GLN A 639 35.42 -11.57 -9.67
N ILE A 640 36.54 -11.25 -10.32
CA ILE A 640 36.57 -11.07 -11.77
C ILE A 640 36.10 -12.33 -12.53
N ALA A 641 36.48 -13.52 -12.05
CA ALA A 641 36.10 -14.79 -12.65
C ALA A 641 34.58 -15.03 -12.58
N ASP A 642 33.95 -14.73 -11.44
CA ASP A 642 32.51 -14.92 -11.25
C ASP A 642 31.69 -13.92 -12.05
N HIS A 643 32.13 -12.64 -12.10
CA HIS A 643 31.47 -11.62 -12.92
C HIS A 643 31.53 -11.96 -14.41
N ILE A 644 32.70 -12.40 -14.88
CA ILE A 644 32.88 -12.90 -16.25
C ILE A 644 31.96 -14.09 -16.50
N SER A 645 31.98 -15.09 -15.62
CA SER A 645 31.15 -16.30 -15.76
C SER A 645 29.66 -15.95 -15.85
N PHE A 646 29.19 -15.00 -15.04
CA PHE A 646 27.83 -14.48 -15.09
C PHE A 646 27.49 -13.87 -16.47
N LEU A 647 28.31 -12.94 -16.98
CA LEU A 647 28.08 -12.28 -18.27
C LEU A 647 28.10 -13.28 -19.44
N ILE A 648 29.01 -14.26 -19.41
CA ILE A 648 29.10 -15.31 -20.44
C ILE A 648 27.88 -16.20 -20.40
N THR A 649 27.45 -16.64 -19.21
CA THR A 649 26.26 -17.48 -19.03
C THR A 649 25.00 -16.80 -19.57
N LEU A 650 24.85 -15.50 -19.32
CA LEU A 650 23.75 -14.73 -19.89
C LEU A 650 23.78 -14.74 -21.41
N LEU A 651 24.93 -14.49 -22.05
CA LEU A 651 25.02 -14.47 -23.51
C LEU A 651 24.85 -15.86 -24.15
N SER A 652 25.44 -16.91 -23.56
CA SER A 652 25.39 -18.26 -24.12
C SER A 652 24.00 -18.87 -24.03
N SER A 653 23.27 -18.58 -22.94
CA SER A 653 22.05 -19.30 -22.58
C SER A 653 20.76 -18.48 -22.73
N PHE A 654 20.84 -17.19 -23.11
CA PHE A 654 19.65 -16.36 -23.33
C PHE A 654 18.75 -16.97 -24.41
N SER A 655 17.49 -17.26 -24.05
CA SER A 655 16.52 -17.88 -24.94
C SER A 655 15.89 -16.82 -25.86
N VAL A 656 16.24 -16.87 -27.14
CA VAL A 656 15.59 -16.03 -28.17
C VAL A 656 14.24 -16.62 -28.59
N PHE A 657 14.17 -17.95 -28.62
CA PHE A 657 12.96 -18.72 -28.89
C PHE A 657 12.41 -19.30 -27.59
N PRO A 658 11.11 -19.16 -27.29
CA PRO A 658 10.52 -19.85 -26.15
C PRO A 658 10.67 -21.36 -26.34
N CYS A 659 11.24 -22.03 -25.35
CA CYS A 659 11.45 -23.48 -25.40
C CYS A 659 10.08 -24.19 -25.28
N THR A 660 9.55 -24.71 -26.38
CA THR A 660 8.47 -25.71 -26.38
C THR A 660 8.79 -26.82 -27.38
N SER A 661 9.72 -27.71 -27.04
CA SER A 661 10.00 -28.88 -27.88
C SER A 661 9.33 -30.18 -27.42
N ASP A 662 8.70 -30.23 -26.24
CA ASP A 662 8.24 -31.52 -25.69
C ASP A 662 6.72 -31.67 -25.53
N LYS A 663 5.92 -30.72 -26.05
CA LYS A 663 4.45 -30.87 -26.13
C LYS A 663 3.91 -30.41 -27.47
N LYS A 664 4.28 -31.16 -28.53
CA LYS A 664 3.56 -31.18 -29.81
C LYS A 664 2.43 -32.22 -29.80
N GLU A 665 1.65 -32.28 -28.74
CA GLU A 665 0.33 -32.93 -28.77
C GLU A 665 -0.61 -32.05 -27.93
N PHE A 666 -1.73 -31.65 -28.53
CA PHE A 666 -2.71 -30.68 -28.03
C PHE A 666 -2.28 -29.21 -28.13
N ILE A 667 -2.53 -28.61 -29.29
CA ILE A 667 -3.48 -27.48 -29.48
C ILE A 667 -3.60 -27.29 -31.00
N GLU A 668 -4.55 -27.99 -31.61
CA GLU A 668 -5.23 -27.47 -32.80
C GLU A 668 -6.22 -26.42 -32.30
N SER A 669 -5.81 -25.16 -32.22
CA SER A 669 -6.76 -24.05 -32.21
C SER A 669 -6.08 -22.80 -32.76
N ASP A 670 -6.65 -22.27 -33.83
CA ASP A 670 -6.31 -21.03 -34.53
C ASP A 670 -6.19 -19.81 -33.59
N VAL A 671 -5.02 -19.61 -32.95
CA VAL A 671 -4.74 -18.42 -32.14
C VAL A 671 -3.38 -17.81 -32.49
N ASN A 672 -3.45 -16.75 -33.32
CA ASN A 672 -2.53 -15.62 -33.49
C ASN A 672 -1.00 -15.89 -33.61
N ILE A 673 -0.59 -16.28 -34.82
CA ILE A 673 0.81 -16.24 -35.33
C ILE A 673 1.46 -14.84 -35.17
N SER A 674 0.67 -13.76 -35.08
CA SER A 674 1.17 -12.39 -34.93
C SER A 674 1.84 -12.10 -33.57
N LYS A 675 1.38 -12.71 -32.47
CA LYS A 675 1.95 -12.42 -31.14
C LYS A 675 3.29 -13.13 -30.91
N GLU A 676 3.48 -14.29 -31.51
CA GLU A 676 4.71 -15.09 -31.35
C GLU A 676 5.89 -14.47 -32.11
N SER A 677 5.63 -13.98 -33.32
CA SER A 677 6.62 -13.22 -34.10
C SER A 677 7.04 -11.91 -33.42
N ASP A 678 6.11 -11.17 -32.81
CA ASP A 678 6.41 -9.96 -32.04
C ASP A 678 7.31 -10.24 -30.82
N VAL A 679 7.06 -11.34 -30.09
CA VAL A 679 7.89 -11.75 -28.93
C VAL A 679 9.30 -12.15 -29.36
N ILE A 680 9.45 -12.89 -30.46
CA ILE A 680 10.76 -13.27 -31.00
C ILE A 680 11.54 -12.01 -31.43
N ILE A 681 10.88 -11.04 -32.08
CA ILE A 681 11.50 -9.77 -32.48
C ILE A 681 11.99 -8.99 -31.23
N LEU A 682 11.17 -8.94 -30.18
CA LEU A 682 11.53 -8.29 -28.91
C LEU A 682 12.74 -8.98 -28.25
N ASN A 683 12.76 -10.31 -28.18
CA ASN A 683 13.87 -11.07 -27.60
C ASN A 683 15.16 -10.93 -28.42
N ARG A 684 15.10 -10.94 -29.75
CA ARG A 684 16.26 -10.63 -30.61
C ARG A 684 16.80 -9.23 -30.34
N LYS A 685 15.92 -8.24 -30.19
CA LYS A 685 16.32 -6.86 -29.85
C LYS A 685 16.92 -6.78 -28.44
N ALA A 686 16.39 -7.53 -27.49
CA ALA A 686 16.91 -7.63 -26.13
C ALA A 686 18.31 -8.24 -26.12
N LEU A 687 18.54 -9.38 -26.80
CA LEU A 687 19.86 -9.99 -26.90
C LEU A 687 20.89 -9.07 -27.58
N LYS A 688 20.49 -8.34 -28.63
CA LYS A 688 21.35 -7.30 -29.24
C LYS A 688 21.75 -6.22 -28.25
N SER A 689 20.83 -5.81 -27.38
CA SER A 689 21.08 -4.79 -26.34
C SER A 689 21.94 -5.36 -25.21
N LEU A 690 21.66 -6.59 -24.78
CA LEU A 690 22.46 -7.36 -23.84
C LEU A 690 23.91 -7.50 -24.31
N THR A 691 24.11 -7.87 -25.58
CA THR A 691 25.46 -7.96 -26.20
C THR A 691 26.23 -6.65 -26.08
N ARG A 692 25.58 -5.51 -26.35
CA ARG A 692 26.22 -4.19 -26.23
C ARG A 692 26.56 -3.83 -24.78
N ILE A 693 25.68 -4.13 -23.84
CA ILE A 693 25.91 -3.87 -22.41
C ILE A 693 27.08 -4.73 -21.92
N VAL A 694 27.09 -6.02 -22.23
CA VAL A 694 28.18 -6.94 -21.87
C VAL A 694 29.51 -6.47 -22.48
N GLN A 695 29.51 -6.02 -23.74
CA GLN A 695 30.69 -5.44 -24.38
C GLN A 695 31.21 -4.19 -23.64
N SER A 696 30.31 -3.28 -23.24
CA SER A 696 30.67 -2.11 -22.43
C SER A 696 31.29 -2.54 -21.10
N CYS A 697 30.61 -3.44 -20.37
CA CYS A 697 31.09 -3.97 -19.10
C CYS A 697 32.49 -4.56 -19.23
N LEU A 698 32.73 -5.42 -20.23
CA LEU A 698 34.03 -6.03 -20.47
C LEU A 698 35.12 -5.02 -20.81
N SER A 699 34.80 -3.98 -21.60
CA SER A 699 35.75 -2.92 -21.93
C SER A 699 36.13 -2.03 -20.73
N GLU A 700 35.28 -2.00 -19.72
CA GLU A 700 35.49 -1.25 -18.47
C GLU A 700 36.23 -2.05 -17.40
N MET A 701 36.46 -3.36 -17.61
CA MET A 701 37.12 -4.26 -16.65
C MET A 701 38.66 -4.15 -16.61
N GLY A 702 39.27 -3.39 -17.53
CA GLY A 702 40.72 -3.13 -17.53
C GLY A 702 41.36 -3.31 -18.90
N ASP A 703 42.54 -3.95 -18.95
CA ASP A 703 43.25 -4.22 -20.21
C ASP A 703 42.54 -5.32 -21.00
N ASN A 704 42.00 -4.94 -22.16
CA ASN A 704 41.30 -5.85 -23.08
C ASN A 704 42.13 -7.09 -23.45
N SER A 705 43.46 -7.00 -23.50
CA SER A 705 44.34 -8.13 -23.84
C SER A 705 44.37 -9.21 -22.75
N LEU A 706 44.38 -8.80 -21.48
CA LEU A 706 44.35 -9.72 -20.34
C LEU A 706 42.95 -10.33 -20.17
N VAL A 707 41.92 -9.50 -20.30
CA VAL A 707 40.52 -9.95 -20.28
C VAL A 707 40.27 -10.96 -21.41
N PHE A 708 40.81 -10.71 -22.61
CA PHE A 708 40.77 -11.65 -23.73
C PHE A 708 41.43 -12.99 -23.39
N GLN A 709 42.65 -13.00 -22.82
CA GLN A 709 43.33 -14.24 -22.46
C GLN A 709 42.57 -15.09 -21.43
N MET A 710 41.89 -14.47 -20.48
CA MET A 710 41.05 -15.19 -19.51
C MET A 710 39.80 -15.78 -20.15
N LEU A 711 39.21 -15.07 -21.11
CA LEU A 711 37.93 -15.39 -21.72
C LEU A 711 38.02 -16.32 -22.92
N GLU A 712 39.11 -16.26 -23.67
CA GLU A 712 39.27 -16.92 -24.97
C GLU A 712 38.90 -18.41 -24.88
N LYS A 713 39.49 -19.13 -23.92
CA LYS A 713 39.22 -20.57 -23.74
C LYS A 713 37.75 -20.85 -23.39
N VAL A 714 37.17 -20.10 -22.46
CA VAL A 714 35.79 -20.29 -21.98
C VAL A 714 34.79 -20.02 -23.10
N ILE A 715 34.99 -18.95 -23.86
CA ILE A 715 34.12 -18.61 -24.98
C ILE A 715 34.18 -19.70 -26.05
N LEU A 716 35.38 -20.19 -26.39
CA LEU A 716 35.54 -21.23 -27.42
C LEU A 716 34.93 -22.57 -26.98
N GLU A 717 35.06 -22.94 -25.71
CA GLU A 717 34.41 -24.12 -25.15
C GLU A 717 32.89 -24.03 -25.27
N GLN A 718 32.31 -22.87 -24.94
CA GLN A 718 30.87 -22.62 -25.07
C GLN A 718 30.41 -22.57 -26.54
N MET A 719 31.19 -21.96 -27.45
CA MET A 719 30.88 -21.96 -28.89
C MET A 719 30.93 -23.37 -29.49
N SER A 720 31.82 -24.23 -28.95
CA SER A 720 31.95 -25.62 -29.39
C SER A 720 30.73 -26.48 -29.01
N GLN A 721 29.87 -26.01 -28.09
CA GLN A 721 28.57 -26.63 -27.78
C GLN A 721 27.48 -26.28 -28.80
N ILE A 722 27.80 -25.53 -29.86
CA ILE A 722 26.90 -25.15 -30.96
C ILE A 722 25.61 -24.48 -30.44
N PRO A 723 25.74 -23.33 -29.74
CA PRO A 723 24.58 -22.57 -29.26
C PRO A 723 23.75 -22.04 -30.44
N PRO A 724 22.51 -21.56 -30.21
CA PRO A 724 21.69 -20.97 -31.27
C PRO A 724 22.41 -19.83 -32.00
N LEU A 725 22.06 -19.61 -33.28
CA LEU A 725 22.72 -18.64 -34.17
C LEU A 725 22.88 -17.24 -33.54
N ASP A 726 21.83 -16.78 -32.87
CA ASP A 726 21.78 -15.49 -32.19
C ASP A 726 22.82 -15.36 -31.06
N ASN A 727 22.93 -16.39 -30.22
CA ASN A 727 23.89 -16.47 -29.11
C ASN A 727 25.32 -16.60 -29.65
N LEU A 728 25.54 -17.43 -30.68
CA LEU A 728 26.84 -17.57 -31.33
C LEU A 728 27.31 -16.24 -31.94
N CYS A 729 26.40 -15.48 -32.55
CA CYS A 729 26.66 -14.13 -33.05
C CYS A 729 27.08 -13.17 -31.93
N ALA A 730 26.36 -13.18 -30.80
CA ALA A 730 26.68 -12.36 -29.64
C ALA A 730 28.08 -12.67 -29.08
N MET A 731 28.42 -13.96 -28.98
CA MET A 731 29.73 -14.41 -28.51
C MET A 731 30.87 -14.04 -29.47
N LEU A 732 30.66 -14.16 -30.79
CA LEU A 732 31.64 -13.71 -31.80
C LEU A 732 31.88 -12.20 -31.72
N ARG A 733 30.81 -11.42 -31.55
CA ARG A 733 30.90 -9.96 -31.39
C ARG A 733 31.66 -9.56 -30.13
N MET A 734 31.49 -10.31 -29.04
CA MET A 734 32.25 -10.11 -27.81
C MET A 734 33.75 -10.38 -28.02
N LEU A 735 34.13 -11.50 -28.66
CA LEU A 735 35.55 -11.79 -28.98
C LEU A 735 36.19 -10.66 -29.79
N ILE A 736 35.49 -10.17 -30.82
CA ILE A 736 36.00 -9.10 -31.69
C ILE A 736 36.20 -7.78 -30.95
N THR A 737 35.35 -7.50 -29.96
CA THR A 737 35.43 -6.25 -29.17
C THR A 737 36.70 -6.20 -28.33
N LEU A 738 37.10 -7.35 -27.78
CA LEU A 738 38.32 -7.49 -26.99
C LEU A 738 39.58 -7.50 -27.88
N ASP A 739 39.48 -7.99 -29.11
CA ASP A 739 40.57 -8.09 -30.10
C ASP A 739 40.85 -6.76 -30.84
N SER A 740 41.20 -5.69 -30.11
CA SER A 740 41.05 -4.30 -30.60
C SER A 740 42.11 -3.73 -31.57
N LYS A 741 43.28 -4.36 -31.81
CA LYS A 741 44.36 -3.73 -32.65
C LYS A 741 45.13 -4.65 -33.60
N ALA A 742 45.61 -5.79 -33.15
CA ALA A 742 46.18 -6.87 -33.96
C ALA A 742 45.57 -8.17 -33.44
N THR A 743 45.36 -9.18 -34.28
CA THR A 743 44.73 -10.44 -33.84
C THR A 743 45.54 -11.09 -32.72
N ILE A 744 45.05 -10.99 -31.47
CA ILE A 744 45.64 -11.62 -30.27
C ILE A 744 45.19 -13.09 -30.16
N ILE A 745 44.29 -13.52 -31.06
CA ILE A 745 43.73 -14.87 -31.16
C ILE A 745 44.86 -15.92 -31.13
N SER A 746 44.82 -16.80 -30.13
CA SER A 746 45.80 -17.87 -29.96
C SER A 746 45.70 -18.90 -31.08
N GLN A 747 46.76 -19.69 -31.26
CA GLN A 747 46.79 -20.76 -32.26
C GLN A 747 45.70 -21.82 -32.03
N GLN A 748 45.33 -22.06 -30.76
CA GLN A 748 44.23 -22.97 -30.41
C GLN A 748 42.88 -22.39 -30.82
N ALA A 749 42.65 -21.11 -30.54
CA ALA A 749 41.45 -20.40 -30.95
C ALA A 749 41.29 -20.35 -32.47
N PHE A 750 42.39 -20.20 -33.19
CA PHE A 750 42.42 -20.22 -34.64
C PHE A 750 41.89 -21.55 -35.23
N ILE A 751 42.29 -22.69 -34.66
CA ILE A 751 41.81 -24.01 -35.08
C ILE A 751 40.32 -24.18 -34.75
N SER A 752 39.91 -23.84 -33.52
CA SER A 752 38.51 -23.95 -33.09
C SER A 752 37.59 -23.06 -33.94
N LEU A 753 37.96 -21.79 -34.17
CA LEU A 753 37.20 -20.86 -35.02
C LEU A 753 37.15 -21.33 -36.47
N GLY A 754 38.24 -21.89 -37.01
CA GLY A 754 38.28 -22.47 -38.34
C GLY A 754 37.29 -23.63 -38.55
N ASN A 755 36.91 -24.32 -37.47
CA ASN A 755 35.88 -25.37 -37.48
C ASN A 755 34.47 -24.82 -37.23
N ILE A 756 34.30 -23.81 -36.38
CA ILE A 756 32.99 -23.27 -35.97
C ILE A 756 32.41 -22.29 -37.01
N LEU A 757 33.24 -21.40 -37.57
CA LEU A 757 32.80 -20.36 -38.51
C LEU A 757 32.15 -20.88 -39.80
N PRO A 758 32.63 -21.98 -40.43
CA PRO A 758 31.94 -22.58 -41.57
C PRO A 758 30.50 -22.98 -41.26
N TRP A 759 30.24 -23.57 -40.09
CA TRP A 759 28.89 -23.93 -39.66
C TRP A 759 28.04 -22.68 -39.43
N TYR A 760 28.57 -21.71 -38.68
CA TYR A 760 27.89 -20.43 -38.45
C TYR A 760 27.47 -19.71 -39.75
N LEU A 761 28.33 -19.72 -40.78
CA LEU A 761 28.02 -19.11 -42.07
C LEU A 761 26.89 -19.86 -42.80
N ILE A 762 26.87 -21.20 -42.73
CA ILE A 762 25.78 -22.00 -43.28
C ILE A 762 24.46 -21.74 -42.53
N ASP A 763 24.49 -21.66 -41.20
CA ASP A 763 23.32 -21.35 -40.37
C ASP A 763 22.69 -20.01 -40.78
N ILE A 764 23.50 -18.99 -41.10
CA ILE A 764 23.02 -17.69 -41.61
C ILE A 764 22.25 -17.87 -42.92
N VAL A 765 22.79 -18.65 -43.87
CA VAL A 765 22.13 -18.91 -45.17
C VAL A 765 20.76 -19.54 -44.94
N HIS A 766 20.70 -20.57 -44.11
CA HIS A 766 19.44 -21.27 -43.82
C HIS A 766 18.42 -20.35 -43.14
N CYS A 767 18.83 -19.54 -42.15
CA CYS A 767 17.93 -18.57 -41.52
C CYS A 767 17.43 -17.51 -42.51
N THR A 768 18.27 -17.01 -43.43
CA THR A 768 17.84 -16.04 -44.45
C THR A 768 16.88 -16.65 -45.47
N ALA A 769 17.01 -17.94 -45.78
CA ALA A 769 16.12 -18.65 -46.70
C ALA A 769 14.74 -18.98 -46.09
N GLU A 770 14.65 -19.13 -44.76
CA GLU A 770 13.38 -19.32 -44.06
C GLU A 770 12.60 -18.01 -43.85
N GLU A 771 13.28 -16.90 -43.57
CA GLU A 771 12.64 -15.59 -43.42
C GLU A 771 12.04 -15.07 -44.74
N ASP A 772 12.68 -15.35 -45.89
CA ASP A 772 12.18 -15.02 -47.23
C ASP A 772 10.86 -15.76 -47.57
N LYS A 773 10.57 -16.90 -46.92
CA LYS A 773 9.30 -17.63 -47.08
C LYS A 773 8.17 -17.06 -46.23
N MET A 774 8.47 -16.42 -45.10
CA MET A 774 7.46 -15.90 -44.16
C MET A 774 6.98 -14.48 -44.49
N VAL A 775 7.81 -13.62 -45.10
CA VAL A 775 7.40 -12.25 -45.45
C VAL A 775 7.95 -11.85 -46.83
N PRO A 776 7.16 -11.99 -47.92
CA PRO A 776 7.60 -11.58 -49.24
C PRO A 776 7.70 -10.05 -49.32
N GLY A 777 8.93 -9.54 -49.43
CA GLY A 777 9.23 -8.11 -49.63
C GLY A 777 9.84 -7.35 -48.45
N SER A 778 10.23 -8.02 -47.35
CA SER A 778 10.88 -7.36 -46.20
C SER A 778 12.41 -7.30 -46.31
N ILE A 779 13.01 -6.42 -45.53
CA ILE A 779 14.41 -5.94 -45.59
C ILE A 779 15.41 -7.06 -45.19
N CYS A 780 15.62 -8.04 -46.08
CA CYS A 780 16.56 -9.16 -45.92
C CYS A 780 18.04 -8.69 -45.82
N SER A 781 18.35 -7.47 -46.27
CA SER A 781 19.71 -6.91 -46.22
C SER A 781 20.20 -6.64 -44.79
N SER A 782 19.41 -5.97 -43.93
CA SER A 782 19.93 -5.45 -42.65
C SER A 782 20.15 -6.52 -41.56
N ALA A 783 19.30 -7.55 -41.51
CA ALA A 783 19.41 -8.64 -40.53
C ALA A 783 20.57 -9.57 -40.88
N CYS A 784 20.72 -9.95 -42.15
CA CYS A 784 21.84 -10.74 -42.63
C CYS A 784 23.19 -10.02 -42.42
N CYS A 785 23.26 -8.71 -42.69
CA CYS A 785 24.45 -7.91 -42.38
C CYS A 785 24.84 -7.98 -40.90
N TYR A 786 23.87 -8.03 -39.97
CA TYR A 786 24.17 -8.16 -38.54
C TYR A 786 24.90 -9.47 -38.20
N TYR A 787 24.52 -10.60 -38.81
CA TYR A 787 25.20 -11.88 -38.55
C TYR A 787 26.51 -12.05 -39.33
N LEU A 788 26.66 -11.41 -40.49
CA LEU A 788 27.89 -11.50 -41.29
C LEU A 788 29.03 -10.59 -40.79
N THR A 789 28.69 -9.42 -40.23
CA THR A 789 29.69 -8.43 -39.77
C THR A 789 30.81 -9.03 -38.90
N PRO A 790 30.52 -9.91 -37.91
CA PRO A 790 31.57 -10.48 -37.05
C PRO A 790 32.60 -11.30 -37.85
N CYS A 791 32.14 -12.15 -38.76
CA CYS A 791 33.02 -12.94 -39.63
C CYS A 791 33.87 -12.05 -40.53
N PHE A 792 33.28 -11.02 -41.10
CA PHE A 792 33.99 -10.11 -42.00
C PHE A 792 35.12 -9.36 -41.28
N VAL A 793 34.87 -8.88 -40.06
CA VAL A 793 35.92 -8.25 -39.25
C VAL A 793 37.03 -9.24 -38.90
N LEU A 794 36.70 -10.51 -38.60
CA LEU A 794 37.71 -11.55 -38.33
C LEU A 794 38.54 -11.89 -39.58
N PHE A 795 37.93 -11.96 -40.75
CA PHE A 795 38.61 -12.24 -42.01
C PHE A 795 39.51 -11.10 -42.46
N ASP A 796 39.06 -9.84 -42.31
CA ASP A 796 39.86 -8.64 -42.55
C ASP A 796 41.11 -8.60 -41.65
N LYS A 797 40.96 -8.96 -40.37
CA LYS A 797 42.08 -9.01 -39.43
C LYS A 797 42.99 -10.24 -39.59
N SER A 798 42.51 -11.33 -40.21
CA SER A 798 43.28 -12.57 -40.38
C SER A 798 42.90 -13.31 -41.67
N HIS A 799 43.64 -12.99 -42.74
CA HIS A 799 43.50 -13.68 -44.03
C HIS A 799 43.82 -15.19 -43.92
N LYS A 800 44.66 -15.59 -42.96
CA LYS A 800 44.95 -17.00 -42.69
C LYS A 800 43.70 -17.74 -42.22
N LEU A 801 42.87 -17.12 -41.38
CA LEU A 801 41.63 -17.73 -40.87
C LEU A 801 40.63 -17.93 -42.01
N LEU A 802 40.51 -16.95 -42.91
CA LEU A 802 39.69 -17.07 -44.11
C LEU A 802 40.14 -18.26 -44.98
N ASN A 803 41.44 -18.44 -45.19
CA ASN A 803 41.96 -19.58 -45.94
C ASN A 803 41.54 -20.92 -45.30
N VAL A 804 41.68 -21.05 -43.97
CA VAL A 804 41.22 -22.26 -43.26
C VAL A 804 39.72 -22.49 -43.44
N VAL A 805 38.90 -21.45 -43.29
CA VAL A 805 37.44 -21.54 -43.50
C VAL A 805 37.10 -22.00 -44.93
N LEU A 806 37.74 -21.42 -45.95
CA LEU A 806 37.54 -21.80 -47.35
C LEU A 806 37.95 -23.26 -47.62
N LYS A 807 39.09 -23.71 -47.05
CA LYS A 807 39.52 -25.10 -47.14
C LYS A 807 38.56 -26.06 -46.43
N THR A 808 38.04 -25.67 -45.26
CA THR A 808 37.04 -26.47 -44.54
C THR A 808 35.75 -26.61 -45.34
N LEU A 809 35.23 -25.50 -45.89
CA LEU A 809 34.04 -25.49 -46.77
C LEU A 809 34.26 -26.34 -48.04
N GLY A 810 35.45 -26.28 -48.63
CA GLY A 810 35.82 -27.14 -49.76
C GLY A 810 35.88 -28.62 -49.40
N SER A 811 36.39 -28.95 -48.20
CA SER A 811 36.44 -30.35 -47.76
C SER A 811 35.05 -30.97 -47.59
N TRP A 812 34.03 -30.19 -47.21
CA TRP A 812 32.64 -30.66 -47.07
C TRP A 812 31.99 -31.10 -48.38
N ILE A 813 32.54 -30.66 -49.52
CA ILE A 813 32.08 -31.03 -50.87
C ILE A 813 32.81 -32.31 -51.34
N THR A 814 34.00 -32.60 -50.84
CA THR A 814 34.80 -33.75 -51.29
C THR A 814 34.35 -35.09 -50.72
N LYS A 815 34.55 -36.15 -51.53
CA LYS A 815 34.06 -37.53 -51.38
C LYS A 815 34.42 -38.22 -50.04
N SER A 816 35.50 -37.81 -49.38
CA SER A 816 36.05 -38.41 -48.16
C SER A 816 35.37 -37.99 -46.85
N SER A 817 34.60 -36.89 -46.87
CA SER A 817 34.02 -36.28 -45.67
C SER A 817 32.65 -36.84 -45.29
N LEU A 818 32.07 -37.69 -46.15
CA LEU A 818 30.77 -38.34 -45.95
C LEU A 818 30.76 -39.42 -44.86
N ALA A 819 31.93 -39.91 -44.43
CA ALA A 819 32.07 -41.00 -43.47
C ALA A 819 32.40 -40.56 -42.03
N CYS A 820 32.59 -39.26 -41.77
CA CYS A 820 33.22 -38.78 -40.53
C CYS A 820 32.45 -37.61 -39.85
N LEU A 821 31.12 -37.69 -39.79
CA LEU A 821 30.31 -36.76 -39.01
C LEU A 821 29.78 -37.48 -37.75
N THR A 822 30.05 -36.91 -36.58
CA THR A 822 29.57 -37.44 -35.29
C THR A 822 28.07 -37.17 -35.11
N PRO A 823 27.32 -38.01 -34.35
CA PRO A 823 25.86 -37.93 -34.24
C PRO A 823 25.29 -36.56 -33.81
N ASP A 824 26.03 -35.77 -33.02
CA ASP A 824 25.63 -34.44 -32.54
C ASP A 824 25.66 -33.32 -33.60
N GLN A 825 26.16 -33.58 -34.81
CA GLN A 825 26.28 -32.59 -35.90
C GLN A 825 25.09 -32.61 -36.88
N THR A 826 23.96 -33.19 -36.49
CA THR A 826 22.79 -33.50 -37.35
C THR A 826 21.69 -32.42 -37.33
N ARG A 827 22.04 -31.12 -37.34
CA ARG A 827 21.03 -30.04 -37.52
C ARG A 827 20.65 -29.79 -38.99
N TYR A 828 21.46 -30.26 -39.94
CA TYR A 828 21.26 -30.01 -41.37
C TYR A 828 20.99 -31.30 -42.14
N THR A 829 20.10 -31.21 -43.13
CA THR A 829 19.74 -32.30 -44.03
C THR A 829 20.99 -32.96 -44.60
N THR A 830 21.02 -34.29 -44.53
CA THR A 830 22.12 -35.16 -44.96
C THR A 830 22.36 -35.12 -46.48
N GLU A 831 21.51 -34.41 -47.23
CA GLU A 831 21.53 -34.33 -48.68
C GLU A 831 22.70 -33.49 -49.20
N ILE A 832 23.49 -34.10 -50.10
CA ILE A 832 24.71 -33.51 -50.68
C ILE A 832 24.37 -32.25 -51.48
N SER A 833 23.23 -32.22 -52.16
CA SER A 833 22.72 -31.07 -52.92
C SER A 833 22.52 -29.83 -52.05
N SER A 834 21.93 -30.00 -50.86
CA SER A 834 21.67 -28.93 -49.89
C SER A 834 22.96 -28.33 -49.34
N LYS A 835 23.98 -29.16 -49.08
CA LYS A 835 25.32 -28.71 -48.64
C LYS A 835 26.04 -27.92 -49.71
N VAL A 836 26.02 -28.39 -50.96
CA VAL A 836 26.64 -27.68 -52.10
C VAL A 836 25.95 -26.33 -52.33
N ASP A 837 24.62 -26.30 -52.30
CA ASP A 837 23.84 -25.07 -52.45
C ASP A 837 24.12 -24.06 -51.32
N ALA A 838 24.23 -24.53 -50.07
CA ALA A 838 24.57 -23.70 -48.92
C ALA A 838 25.99 -23.09 -49.04
N VAL A 839 27.01 -23.90 -49.39
CA VAL A 839 28.39 -23.41 -49.56
C VAL A 839 28.49 -22.36 -50.67
N VAL A 840 27.85 -22.60 -51.82
CA VAL A 840 27.81 -21.60 -52.91
C VAL A 840 27.08 -20.33 -52.47
N SER A 841 26.00 -20.46 -51.72
CA SER A 841 25.23 -19.32 -51.21
C SER A 841 26.01 -18.50 -50.18
N VAL A 842 26.84 -19.13 -49.33
CA VAL A 842 27.79 -18.42 -48.45
C VAL A 842 28.76 -17.59 -49.29
N LEU A 843 29.39 -18.17 -50.32
CA LEU A 843 30.31 -17.44 -51.20
C LEU A 843 29.63 -16.27 -51.92
N GLN A 844 28.37 -16.45 -52.33
CA GLN A 844 27.55 -15.37 -52.90
C GLN A 844 27.26 -14.26 -51.89
N LEU A 845 27.01 -14.57 -50.62
CA LEU A 845 26.82 -13.57 -49.58
C LEU A 845 28.11 -12.80 -49.29
N MET A 846 29.26 -13.47 -49.29
CA MET A 846 30.56 -12.81 -49.11
C MET A 846 30.93 -11.89 -50.27
N HIS A 847 30.56 -12.24 -51.52
CA HIS A 847 30.76 -11.38 -52.69
C HIS A 847 29.98 -10.06 -52.61
N LYS A 848 28.88 -9.99 -51.85
CA LYS A 848 28.08 -8.75 -51.73
C LYS A 848 28.80 -7.64 -50.96
N ASP A 849 29.89 -7.94 -50.25
CA ASP A 849 30.72 -6.95 -49.55
C ASP A 849 32.03 -6.70 -50.30
N ASP A 850 32.23 -5.47 -50.77
CA ASP A 850 33.37 -5.11 -51.65
C ASP A 850 34.74 -5.37 -51.00
N LYS A 851 34.87 -5.18 -49.67
CA LYS A 851 36.14 -5.36 -48.96
C LYS A 851 36.48 -6.83 -48.82
N ILE A 852 35.50 -7.64 -48.41
CA ILE A 852 35.68 -9.09 -48.28
C ILE A 852 35.89 -9.72 -49.65
N TRP A 853 35.21 -9.22 -50.69
CA TRP A 853 35.45 -9.67 -52.04
C TRP A 853 36.88 -9.41 -52.52
N GLN A 854 37.45 -8.24 -52.23
CA GLN A 854 38.87 -7.97 -52.49
C GLN A 854 39.80 -8.95 -51.77
N ILE A 855 39.50 -9.31 -50.52
CA ILE A 855 40.30 -10.29 -49.77
C ILE A 855 40.13 -11.69 -50.37
N ILE A 856 38.91 -12.12 -50.70
CA ILE A 856 38.62 -13.41 -51.33
C ILE A 856 39.28 -13.53 -52.71
N SER A 857 39.41 -12.42 -53.47
CA SER A 857 40.09 -12.40 -54.77
C SER A 857 41.55 -12.88 -54.69
N SER A 858 42.19 -12.70 -53.53
CA SER A 858 43.56 -13.19 -53.27
C SER A 858 43.64 -14.70 -53.01
N PHE A 859 42.50 -15.38 -52.77
CA PHE A 859 42.36 -16.83 -52.52
C PHE A 859 41.73 -17.58 -53.70
N LYS A 860 42.08 -17.18 -54.93
CA LYS A 860 41.55 -17.77 -56.16
C LYS A 860 41.78 -19.28 -56.24
N ALA A 861 42.96 -19.77 -55.83
CA ALA A 861 43.29 -21.19 -55.89
C ALA A 861 42.34 -22.05 -55.03
N GLU A 862 41.96 -21.57 -53.84
CA GLU A 862 41.00 -22.25 -52.96
C GLU A 862 39.58 -22.26 -53.56
N ILE A 863 39.15 -21.20 -54.23
CA ILE A 863 37.86 -21.15 -54.95
C ILE A 863 37.87 -22.09 -56.17
N ASP A 864 38.98 -22.15 -56.91
CA ASP A 864 39.17 -23.07 -58.02
C ASP A 864 39.07 -24.53 -57.52
N CYS A 865 39.68 -24.85 -56.37
CA CYS A 865 39.53 -26.17 -55.75
C CYS A 865 38.08 -26.50 -55.35
N ILE A 866 37.31 -25.52 -54.84
CA ILE A 866 35.87 -25.71 -54.54
C ILE A 866 35.09 -25.98 -55.84
N LEU A 867 35.35 -25.20 -56.89
CA LEU A 867 34.71 -25.35 -58.20
C LEU A 867 35.01 -26.73 -58.82
N GLU A 868 36.28 -27.14 -58.82
CA GLU A 868 36.70 -28.46 -59.29
C GLU A 868 36.05 -29.60 -58.47
N SER A 869 35.96 -29.44 -57.14
CA SER A 869 35.32 -30.43 -56.28
C SER A 869 33.84 -30.63 -56.61
N ILE A 870 33.10 -29.55 -56.92
CA ILE A 870 31.69 -29.63 -57.34
C ILE A 870 31.56 -30.29 -58.73
N ILE A 871 32.47 -29.99 -59.67
CA ILE A 871 32.49 -30.60 -61.01
C ILE A 871 32.76 -32.11 -60.91
N VAL A 872 33.72 -32.51 -60.08
CA VAL A 872 34.04 -33.93 -59.83
C VAL A 872 32.84 -34.64 -59.20
N LEU A 873 32.17 -34.01 -58.23
CA LEU A 873 30.97 -34.53 -57.59
C LEU A 873 29.80 -34.73 -58.57
N GLN A 874 29.60 -33.81 -59.51
CA GLN A 874 28.57 -33.92 -60.56
C GLN A 874 28.87 -35.04 -61.59
N SER A 875 30.15 -35.26 -61.90
CA SER A 875 30.61 -36.26 -62.89
C SER A 875 30.71 -37.68 -62.33
N SER A 876 30.61 -37.85 -61.01
CA SER A 876 30.76 -39.14 -60.34
C SER A 876 29.56 -40.06 -60.58
N LYS A 877 29.83 -41.26 -61.12
CA LYS A 877 28.81 -42.31 -61.35
C LYS A 877 28.44 -43.11 -60.09
N GLU A 878 29.17 -42.92 -58.99
CA GLU A 878 29.03 -43.73 -57.75
C GLU A 878 28.03 -43.15 -56.74
N ILE A 879 27.56 -41.91 -56.91
CA ILE A 879 26.61 -41.26 -55.99
C ILE A 879 25.23 -41.26 -56.65
N SER A 880 24.25 -41.97 -56.06
CA SER A 880 22.86 -41.96 -56.53
C SER A 880 22.18 -40.64 -56.12
N MET A 881 22.35 -39.59 -56.92
CA MET A 881 21.58 -38.35 -56.76
C MET A 881 20.25 -38.45 -57.52
N THR A 882 19.18 -37.91 -56.93
CA THR A 882 17.89 -37.74 -57.63
C THR A 882 18.03 -36.70 -58.75
N ILE A 883 17.07 -36.68 -59.68
CA ILE A 883 17.04 -35.70 -60.78
C ILE A 883 16.97 -34.27 -60.24
N GLU A 884 16.21 -34.06 -59.16
CA GLU A 884 16.07 -32.75 -58.49
C GLU A 884 17.38 -32.33 -57.81
N GLU A 885 18.06 -33.23 -57.11
CA GLU A 885 19.36 -32.96 -56.49
C GLU A 885 20.43 -32.59 -57.52
N ARG A 886 20.48 -33.31 -58.65
CA ARG A 886 21.43 -33.02 -59.74
C ARG A 886 21.15 -31.66 -60.38
N HIS A 887 19.88 -31.28 -60.52
CA HIS A 887 19.49 -29.96 -61.01
C HIS A 887 19.91 -28.84 -60.03
N MET A 888 19.69 -29.03 -58.72
CA MET A 888 20.11 -28.07 -57.68
C MET A 888 21.62 -27.84 -57.68
N VAL A 889 22.41 -28.92 -57.73
CA VAL A 889 23.89 -28.85 -57.82
C VAL A 889 24.32 -28.13 -59.11
N GLN A 890 23.63 -28.37 -60.23
CA GLN A 890 23.92 -27.69 -61.50
C GLN A 890 23.59 -26.19 -61.46
N CYS A 891 22.50 -25.80 -60.80
CA CYS A 891 22.17 -24.40 -60.55
C CYS A 891 23.23 -23.72 -59.67
N ALA A 892 23.64 -24.36 -58.57
CA ALA A 892 24.70 -23.86 -57.69
C ALA A 892 26.04 -23.72 -58.43
N LEU A 893 26.40 -24.68 -59.28
CA LEU A 893 27.58 -24.59 -60.15
C LEU A 893 27.52 -23.37 -61.10
N GLY A 894 26.36 -23.11 -61.70
CA GLY A 894 26.15 -21.93 -62.55
C GLY A 894 26.31 -20.61 -61.78
N ARG A 895 25.80 -20.55 -60.56
CA ARG A 895 25.96 -19.41 -59.64
C ARG A 895 27.41 -19.19 -59.21
N LEU A 896 28.17 -20.26 -58.98
CA LEU A 896 29.60 -20.16 -58.66
C LEU A 896 30.45 -19.73 -59.87
N ARG A 897 30.13 -20.20 -61.09
CA ARG A 897 30.83 -19.80 -62.32
C ARG A 897 30.67 -18.31 -62.62
N THR A 898 29.49 -17.74 -62.37
CA THR A 898 29.25 -16.29 -62.55
C THR A 898 30.06 -15.46 -61.55
N LEU A 899 30.15 -15.88 -60.29
CA LEU A 899 31.06 -15.28 -59.31
C LEU A 899 32.55 -15.37 -59.73
N HIS A 900 32.99 -16.57 -60.14
CA HIS A 900 34.36 -16.80 -60.57
C HIS A 900 34.74 -15.97 -61.81
N SER A 901 33.83 -15.78 -62.78
CA SER A 901 34.08 -14.87 -63.90
C SER A 901 34.23 -13.40 -63.48
N GLY A 902 33.55 -12.98 -62.40
CA GLY A 902 33.73 -11.65 -61.82
C GLY A 902 35.14 -11.44 -61.25
N MET A 903 35.75 -12.48 -60.66
CA MET A 903 37.14 -12.45 -60.16
C MET A 903 38.20 -12.31 -61.25
N GLN A 904 37.86 -12.60 -62.51
CA GLN A 904 38.77 -12.43 -63.65
C GLN A 904 38.80 -10.98 -64.17
N SER A 905 37.86 -10.13 -63.69
CA SER A 905 37.68 -8.74 -64.13
C SER A 905 38.11 -7.68 -63.09
N VAL A 906 38.41 -8.11 -61.86
CA VAL A 906 38.99 -7.32 -60.76
C VAL A 906 40.49 -7.56 -60.73
#